data_AF-X0Q8R4-F1
#
_entry.id   AF-X0Q8R4-F1
#
_cell.length_a   1.000
_cell.length_b   1.000
_cell.length_c   1.000
_cell.angle_alpha   90.00
_cell.angle_beta   90.00
_cell.angle_gamma   90.00
#
_symmetry.space_group_name_H-M   'P 1'
#
loop_
_entity.id
_entity.type
_entity.pdbx_description
1 polymer ?
#
loop_
_entity_poly.entity_id
_entity_poly.type
_entity_poly.pdbx_seq_one_letter_code
_entity_poly.pdbx_strand_id
1 'polypeptide(L)'
;MNTIIVKVNNKVETVAEHTVVLKDETPTVIKAVNRTNYELLDTTVNRAPNNVVTKRVDKNLHISFENDGQGPDLIIEGFYDNADSALIGIAEDGSYYYYLPDTGDVTDYVTELQMGEAQSQSLAGDSQISPWWVGATEAEGFAALPWLLGLAGVGVAAAALGGGGGDDNDSAPVDTTAPDAPTDIYVGNDDAFINAAEIDDNGKVDVIIGLPDNASVGDIITVNGIKQKLTNDDIENKNVTVKINAPAEGEALDVTASITDAAGNESDELSETVGIVDTIAPGEQEDADPVAPVVALSDDEAGGVSASEFENGVQVNVTLPLGTVAGDTVTLTVTPDGGVPITVDYEVTEDDLDASIGNGVAIVTIQNNIEDGITADGDYSVTAVVTDVAGNSSMTSESVNFTVDTAPPGAPNIAIGNGDALITADEIRDSQVTISIGLPDNASVGDTVTVNGVDQQLTNNDIANSTATVTIDAPLEGQSLQVTASITDVAGNKSTAVTVSATRDTDDAPEAPDGVAIGNGDTFITADEIAGNQVDVIVDLPESSSVGYTVIVNGVEKVLTNDDIEAGNVGVEIPAPEEGAALEVSVKIEDTAGNVSPTVTANAVRDTTAPDTPLAAPVITDNVDGNGDPLDPAETIANQGITNDNTPGVVIPDSELANGTPTLLVDGVVVPAP
;
A
#
# COMPACT_ATOMS: atom_id res chain seq x y z
N MET A 1 69.73 16.99 -33.97
CA MET A 1 69.81 18.24 -33.19
C MET A 1 69.30 17.86 -31.82
N ASN A 2 70.06 18.12 -30.77
CA ASN A 2 69.54 17.92 -29.42
C ASN A 2 68.38 18.91 -29.26
N THR A 3 67.23 18.39 -28.87
CA THR A 3 66.00 19.18 -28.74
C THR A 3 65.53 19.06 -27.31
N ILE A 4 65.54 20.18 -26.61
CA ILE A 4 65.02 20.28 -25.24
C ILE A 4 63.56 20.69 -25.34
N ILE A 5 62.68 19.96 -24.66
CA ILE A 5 61.31 20.40 -24.40
C ILE A 5 61.29 21.02 -23.00
N VAL A 6 60.61 22.16 -22.89
CA VAL A 6 60.25 22.78 -21.61
C VAL A 6 58.77 22.52 -21.38
N LYS A 7 58.44 21.69 -20.40
CA LYS A 7 57.06 21.49 -19.96
C LYS A 7 56.75 22.43 -18.80
N VAL A 8 55.64 23.15 -18.89
CA VAL A 8 55.16 24.06 -17.86
C VAL A 8 54.09 23.32 -17.08
N ASN A 9 54.39 22.97 -15.84
CA ASN A 9 53.59 22.08 -15.01
C ASN A 9 52.96 22.91 -13.88
N ASN A 10 51.62 23.01 -13.83
CA ASN A 10 50.92 23.60 -12.68
C ASN A 10 50.74 22.54 -11.57
N LYS A 11 49.85 22.77 -10.60
CA LYS A 11 49.59 21.81 -9.51
C LYS A 11 49.00 20.46 -9.95
N VAL A 12 48.42 20.37 -11.15
CA VAL A 12 47.60 19.24 -11.60
C VAL A 12 48.08 18.64 -12.92
N GLU A 13 48.53 19.47 -13.86
CA GLU A 13 48.80 19.07 -15.23
C GLU A 13 49.90 19.91 -15.92
N THR A 14 50.36 19.43 -17.08
CA THR A 14 51.20 20.21 -17.99
C THR A 14 50.33 21.19 -18.76
N VAL A 15 50.44 22.48 -18.46
CA VAL A 15 49.64 23.55 -19.09
C VAL A 15 50.25 24.08 -20.38
N ALA A 16 51.54 23.85 -20.63
CA ALA A 16 52.19 24.18 -21.89
C ALA A 16 53.44 23.32 -22.14
N GLU A 17 53.78 23.11 -23.41
CA GLU A 17 55.07 22.53 -23.82
C GLU A 17 55.71 23.41 -24.90
N HIS A 18 57.01 23.69 -24.74
CA HIS A 18 57.77 24.52 -25.66
C HIS A 18 59.03 23.79 -26.13
N THR A 19 59.23 23.75 -27.45
CA THR A 19 60.44 23.17 -28.04
C THR A 19 61.55 24.23 -28.11
N VAL A 20 62.68 23.96 -27.47
CA VAL A 20 63.89 24.78 -27.53
C VAL A 20 64.84 24.20 -28.58
N VAL A 21 65.22 25.04 -29.53
CA VAL A 21 66.13 24.68 -30.61
C VAL A 21 67.55 25.09 -30.23
N LEU A 22 68.39 24.11 -29.91
CA LEU A 22 69.79 24.34 -29.56
C LEU A 22 70.60 24.72 -30.82
N LYS A 23 71.40 25.80 -30.75
CA LYS A 23 72.31 26.36 -31.80
C LYS A 23 71.73 27.41 -32.77
N ASP A 24 70.64 28.08 -32.41
CA ASP A 24 70.25 29.33 -33.08
C ASP A 24 70.89 30.53 -32.36
N GLU A 25 71.32 31.57 -33.08
CA GLU A 25 71.84 32.80 -32.46
C GLU A 25 70.74 33.60 -31.72
N THR A 26 69.48 33.14 -31.85
CA THR A 26 68.31 33.71 -31.18
C THR A 26 67.76 32.73 -30.15
N PRO A 27 67.68 33.11 -28.86
CA PRO A 27 67.11 32.24 -27.81
C PRO A 27 65.63 31.96 -28.04
N THR A 28 65.17 30.80 -27.60
CA THR A 28 63.73 30.54 -27.44
C THR A 28 63.22 31.35 -26.25
N VAL A 29 62.17 32.14 -26.44
CA VAL A 29 61.61 33.01 -25.38
C VAL A 29 60.20 32.54 -25.03
N ILE A 30 59.97 32.27 -23.76
CA ILE A 30 58.66 31.91 -23.20
C ILE A 30 58.30 32.86 -22.06
N LYS A 31 57.00 33.02 -21.79
CA LYS A 31 56.54 33.82 -20.65
C LYS A 31 56.34 32.94 -19.43
N ALA A 32 56.74 33.45 -18.27
CA ALA A 32 56.47 32.78 -17.01
C ALA A 32 54.97 32.73 -16.72
N VAL A 33 54.51 31.57 -16.28
CA VAL A 33 53.18 31.31 -15.72
C VAL A 33 53.33 31.18 -14.21
N ASN A 34 52.47 31.87 -13.45
CA ASN A 34 52.52 31.83 -11.99
C ASN A 34 52.23 30.42 -11.46
N ARG A 35 52.87 30.03 -10.35
CA ARG A 35 52.63 28.75 -9.66
C ARG A 35 52.88 27.52 -10.56
N THR A 36 54.00 27.52 -11.28
CA THR A 36 54.36 26.43 -12.19
C THR A 36 55.82 26.02 -12.10
N ASN A 37 56.08 24.72 -12.25
CA ASN A 37 57.41 24.16 -12.46
C ASN A 37 57.73 24.10 -13.96
N TYR A 38 58.97 24.45 -14.33
CA TYR A 38 59.50 24.31 -15.69
C TYR A 38 60.37 23.06 -15.75
N GLU A 39 59.85 22.01 -16.37
CA GLU A 39 60.54 20.74 -16.55
C GLU A 39 61.35 20.76 -17.85
N LEU A 40 62.65 20.52 -17.74
CA LEU A 40 63.56 20.37 -18.87
C LEU A 40 63.68 18.91 -19.29
N LEU A 41 63.49 18.61 -20.57
CA LEU A 41 63.57 17.26 -21.11
C LEU A 41 64.35 17.24 -22.44
N ASP A 42 65.52 16.60 -22.46
CA ASP A 42 66.18 16.25 -23.72
C ASP A 42 65.51 15.01 -24.32
N THR A 43 64.81 15.22 -25.43
CA THR A 43 64.07 14.18 -26.15
C THR A 43 64.96 13.10 -26.76
N THR A 44 66.27 13.34 -26.89
CA THR A 44 67.21 12.38 -27.47
C THR A 44 67.51 11.24 -26.50
N VAL A 45 67.63 11.56 -25.22
CA VAL A 45 67.92 10.61 -24.13
C VAL A 45 66.72 10.38 -23.21
N ASN A 46 65.62 11.09 -23.46
CA ASN A 46 64.41 11.12 -22.65
C ASN A 46 64.71 11.37 -21.16
N ARG A 47 65.63 12.29 -20.90
CA ARG A 47 66.11 12.73 -19.59
C ARG A 47 66.44 14.21 -19.63
N ALA A 48 66.43 14.86 -18.48
CA ALA A 48 66.84 16.25 -18.38
C ALA A 48 68.36 16.41 -18.58
N PRO A 49 68.84 17.55 -19.10
CA PRO A 49 70.25 17.88 -19.08
C PRO A 49 70.77 17.87 -17.64
N ASN A 50 71.80 17.07 -17.34
CA ASN A 50 72.29 16.98 -15.95
C ASN A 50 72.81 18.32 -15.42
N ASN A 51 73.42 19.13 -16.29
CA ASN A 51 73.97 20.43 -15.93
C ASN A 51 73.42 21.50 -16.89
N VAL A 52 73.07 22.65 -16.33
CA VAL A 52 72.69 23.85 -17.09
C VAL A 52 73.38 25.08 -16.50
N VAL A 53 73.57 26.12 -17.31
CA VAL A 53 74.08 27.40 -16.82
C VAL A 53 72.93 28.40 -16.78
N THR A 54 72.66 28.96 -15.61
CA THR A 54 71.60 29.93 -15.40
C THR A 54 72.15 31.32 -15.12
N LYS A 55 71.44 32.34 -15.58
CA LYS A 55 71.76 33.74 -15.29
C LYS A 55 70.49 34.54 -15.13
N ARG A 56 70.44 35.38 -14.11
CA ARG A 56 69.37 36.38 -13.98
C ARG A 56 69.72 37.62 -14.76
N VAL A 57 68.81 38.04 -15.64
CA VAL A 57 68.87 39.34 -16.31
C VAL A 57 67.53 40.04 -16.06
N ASP A 58 67.58 41.13 -15.30
CA ASP A 58 66.38 41.80 -14.79
C ASP A 58 65.42 40.82 -14.06
N LYS A 59 64.22 40.64 -14.60
CA LYS A 59 63.17 39.75 -14.08
C LYS A 59 63.10 38.42 -14.81
N ASN A 60 64.04 38.15 -15.72
CA ASN A 60 64.04 36.99 -16.59
C ASN A 60 65.10 35.97 -16.15
N LEU A 61 64.78 34.69 -16.32
CA LEU A 61 65.74 33.59 -16.16
C LEU A 61 66.28 33.20 -17.53
N HIS A 62 67.60 33.32 -17.69
CA HIS A 62 68.33 32.91 -18.88
C HIS A 62 68.98 31.55 -18.62
N ILE A 63 68.80 30.58 -19.53
CA ILE A 63 69.28 29.21 -19.39
C ILE A 63 70.09 28.84 -20.64
N SER A 64 71.28 28.28 -20.45
CA SER A 64 72.13 27.72 -21.50
C SER A 64 72.41 26.25 -21.26
N PHE A 65 72.32 25.43 -22.32
CA PHE A 65 72.46 23.98 -22.26
C PHE A 65 73.81 23.46 -22.81
N GLU A 66 74.47 24.17 -23.75
CA GLU A 66 75.66 23.63 -24.44
C GLU A 66 76.85 24.63 -24.58
N ASN A 67 76.82 25.83 -23.98
CA ASN A 67 77.77 26.93 -24.31
C ASN A 67 78.47 27.64 -23.12
N ASP A 68 78.70 26.98 -21.98
CA ASP A 68 79.40 27.56 -20.81
C ASP A 68 78.87 28.96 -20.38
N GLY A 69 77.58 29.24 -20.63
CA GLY A 69 76.95 30.52 -20.31
C GLY A 69 77.25 31.70 -21.26
N GLN A 70 77.85 31.49 -22.44
CA GLN A 70 78.17 32.54 -23.41
C GLN A 70 76.94 33.17 -24.12
N GLY A 71 75.74 32.66 -23.84
CA GLY A 71 74.44 33.21 -24.27
C GLY A 71 73.29 32.25 -23.92
N PRO A 72 72.04 32.73 -23.73
CA PRO A 72 70.92 31.85 -23.43
C PRO A 72 70.49 31.05 -24.67
N ASP A 73 70.11 29.80 -24.45
CA ASP A 73 69.34 29.00 -25.40
C ASP A 73 67.82 29.16 -25.13
N LEU A 74 67.46 29.42 -23.86
CA LEU A 74 66.10 29.64 -23.38
C LEU A 74 66.04 30.88 -22.47
N ILE A 75 65.03 31.71 -22.67
CA ILE A 75 64.69 32.82 -21.78
C ILE A 75 63.26 32.61 -21.28
N ILE A 76 63.08 32.62 -19.96
CA ILE A 76 61.78 32.63 -19.31
C ILE A 76 61.53 34.06 -18.80
N GLU A 77 60.70 34.81 -19.53
CA GLU A 77 60.37 36.20 -19.23
C GLU A 77 59.50 36.30 -17.98
N GLY A 78 59.88 37.19 -17.05
CA GLY A 78 59.12 37.40 -15.81
C GLY A 78 59.20 36.21 -14.84
N PHE A 79 60.21 35.34 -14.95
CA PHE A 79 60.40 34.23 -14.02
C PHE A 79 60.41 34.71 -12.57
N TYR A 80 61.14 35.80 -12.27
CA TYR A 80 61.23 36.35 -10.91
C TYR A 80 60.07 37.29 -10.53
N ASP A 81 59.07 37.46 -11.41
CA ASP A 81 57.78 38.06 -11.02
C ASP A 81 56.83 37.02 -10.40
N ASN A 82 57.14 35.73 -10.58
CA ASN A 82 56.36 34.60 -10.12
C ASN A 82 57.23 33.79 -9.17
N ALA A 83 57.22 34.14 -7.89
CA ALA A 83 58.10 33.47 -6.94
C ALA A 83 57.86 31.94 -6.88
N ASP A 84 56.65 31.45 -7.27
CA ASP A 84 56.12 30.07 -7.11
C ASP A 84 56.54 29.20 -8.29
N SER A 85 57.76 29.41 -8.75
CA SER A 85 58.27 28.74 -9.92
C SER A 85 59.65 28.17 -9.69
N ALA A 86 59.84 26.93 -10.13
CA ALA A 86 61.11 26.24 -10.04
C ALA A 86 61.50 25.62 -11.39
N LEU A 87 62.79 25.33 -11.52
CA LEU A 87 63.35 24.62 -12.66
C LEU A 87 63.64 23.18 -12.24
N ILE A 88 63.05 22.21 -12.94
CA ILE A 88 63.14 20.79 -12.61
C ILE A 88 63.51 19.96 -13.83
N GLY A 89 63.87 18.70 -13.62
CA GLY A 89 64.15 17.75 -14.68
C GLY A 89 64.01 16.30 -14.22
N ILE A 90 63.72 15.40 -15.17
CA ILE A 90 63.67 13.95 -14.91
C ILE A 90 65.06 13.31 -15.04
N ALA A 91 65.51 12.60 -14.00
CA ALA A 91 66.82 11.94 -13.94
C ALA A 91 66.78 10.47 -14.37
N GLU A 92 67.94 9.80 -14.43
CA GLU A 92 68.09 8.42 -14.93
C GLU A 92 67.16 7.41 -14.25
N ASP A 93 66.90 7.59 -12.96
CA ASP A 93 66.03 6.77 -12.11
C ASP A 93 64.53 6.95 -12.40
N GLY A 94 64.16 7.92 -13.24
CA GLY A 94 62.77 8.25 -13.59
C GLY A 94 62.08 9.19 -12.61
N SER A 95 62.78 9.65 -11.57
CA SER A 95 62.28 10.63 -10.61
C SER A 95 62.59 12.05 -11.08
N TYR A 96 61.88 13.02 -10.54
CA TYR A 96 62.08 14.44 -10.79
C TYR A 96 62.98 15.07 -9.73
N TYR A 97 63.85 15.98 -10.16
CA TYR A 97 64.78 16.68 -9.28
C TYR A 97 64.82 18.16 -9.65
N TYR A 98 65.25 18.98 -8.70
CA TYR A 98 65.50 20.40 -8.92
C TYR A 98 66.89 20.63 -9.50
N TYR A 99 67.07 21.75 -10.19
CA TYR A 99 68.39 22.26 -10.53
C TYR A 99 68.95 23.08 -9.35
N LEU A 100 70.03 22.58 -8.73
CA LEU A 100 70.71 23.18 -7.59
C LEU A 100 72.09 23.73 -8.01
N PRO A 101 72.59 24.82 -7.43
CA PRO A 101 73.86 25.42 -7.82
C PRO A 101 74.99 24.53 -7.36
N ASP A 102 76.01 24.40 -8.21
CA ASP A 102 77.21 23.63 -7.88
C ASP A 102 77.99 24.24 -6.70
N THR A 103 77.76 25.53 -6.41
CA THR A 103 78.36 26.26 -5.28
C THR A 103 77.74 25.87 -3.93
N GLY A 104 76.48 25.43 -3.92
CA GLY A 104 75.70 25.20 -2.70
C GLY A 104 75.25 26.47 -1.96
N ASP A 105 75.51 27.65 -2.51
CA ASP A 105 75.13 28.92 -1.89
C ASP A 105 73.67 29.29 -2.15
N VAL A 106 72.95 29.72 -1.10
CA VAL A 106 71.52 30.09 -1.16
C VAL A 106 71.22 31.17 -2.20
N THR A 107 72.15 32.08 -2.42
CA THR A 107 71.99 33.18 -3.39
C THR A 107 72.21 32.77 -4.85
N ASP A 108 72.72 31.57 -5.09
CA ASP A 108 73.06 31.08 -6.44
C ASP A 108 72.02 30.12 -6.99
N TYR A 109 71.01 29.75 -6.20
CA TYR A 109 70.00 28.86 -6.72
C TYR A 109 69.06 29.54 -7.71
N VAL A 110 68.46 28.76 -8.63
CA VAL A 110 67.64 29.27 -9.74
C VAL A 110 66.52 30.24 -9.31
N THR A 111 65.84 30.00 -8.18
CA THR A 111 64.73 30.85 -7.73
C THR A 111 65.20 32.13 -7.01
N GLU A 112 66.40 32.12 -6.41
CA GLU A 112 66.96 33.22 -5.62
C GLU A 112 68.15 33.92 -6.30
N LEU A 113 68.46 33.51 -7.54
CA LEU A 113 69.65 33.94 -8.26
C LEU A 113 69.76 35.46 -8.30
N GLN A 114 70.87 35.99 -7.80
CA GLN A 114 71.12 37.43 -7.83
C GLN A 114 71.49 37.89 -9.25
N MET A 115 71.23 39.17 -9.56
CA MET A 115 71.70 39.74 -10.83
C MET A 115 73.23 39.77 -10.84
N GLY A 116 73.86 39.10 -11.81
CA GLY A 116 75.32 39.03 -11.83
C GLY A 116 75.91 38.01 -12.80
N GLU A 117 76.88 37.25 -12.32
CA GLU A 117 77.55 36.20 -13.10
C GLU A 117 76.63 35.02 -13.36
N ALA A 118 76.95 34.22 -14.37
CA ALA A 118 76.19 33.01 -14.66
C ALA A 118 76.62 31.91 -13.68
N GLN A 119 75.66 31.13 -13.20
CA GLN A 119 75.89 30.05 -12.24
C GLN A 119 75.61 28.70 -12.89
N SER A 120 76.49 27.73 -12.61
CA SER A 120 76.26 26.34 -12.98
C SER A 120 75.27 25.70 -12.02
N GLN A 121 74.29 24.99 -12.57
CA GLN A 121 73.29 24.25 -11.83
C GLN A 121 73.30 22.79 -12.27
N SER A 122 73.27 21.88 -11.31
CA SER A 122 73.17 20.44 -11.51
C SER A 122 71.82 19.91 -11.05
N LEU A 123 71.30 18.92 -11.76
CA LEU A 123 70.10 18.19 -11.37
C LEU A 123 70.41 17.33 -10.13
N ALA A 124 69.91 17.73 -8.96
CA ALA A 124 70.27 17.14 -7.67
C ALA A 124 69.21 17.38 -6.57
N GLY A 125 69.41 16.81 -5.38
CA GLY A 125 68.51 16.94 -4.23
C GLY A 125 67.65 15.69 -4.00
N ASP A 126 66.54 15.85 -3.29
CA ASP A 126 65.61 14.75 -3.01
C ASP A 126 64.71 14.45 -4.21
N SER A 127 64.54 13.17 -4.50
CA SER A 127 63.71 12.68 -5.61
C SER A 127 62.24 13.01 -5.39
N GLN A 128 61.60 13.61 -6.39
CA GLN A 128 60.16 13.83 -6.45
C GLN A 128 59.52 12.80 -7.37
N ILE A 129 58.35 12.29 -6.98
CA ILE A 129 57.63 11.25 -7.74
C ILE A 129 56.73 11.81 -8.85
N SER A 130 56.54 13.14 -8.91
CA SER A 130 55.78 13.83 -9.94
C SER A 130 56.38 15.21 -10.28
N PRO A 131 56.16 15.73 -11.51
CA PRO A 131 56.59 17.08 -11.88
C PRO A 131 55.62 18.17 -11.41
N TRP A 132 54.37 17.79 -11.12
CA TRP A 132 53.33 18.60 -10.49
C TRP A 132 53.47 18.49 -8.97
N TRP A 133 53.39 19.61 -8.26
CA TRP A 133 53.52 19.63 -6.80
C TRP A 133 52.45 18.73 -6.16
N VAL A 134 52.86 17.88 -5.20
CA VAL A 134 51.96 17.36 -4.16
C VAL A 134 52.05 18.30 -2.96
N GLY A 135 50.96 19.00 -2.64
CA GLY A 135 50.71 19.58 -1.31
C GLY A 135 51.49 20.83 -0.90
N ALA A 136 50.99 22.01 -1.31
CA ALA A 136 51.07 23.23 -0.50
C ALA A 136 49.76 23.99 -0.70
N THR A 137 48.81 23.79 0.22
CA THR A 137 47.66 24.69 0.40
C THR A 137 48.05 25.74 1.43
N GLU A 138 48.27 26.96 0.92
CA GLU A 138 48.00 28.27 1.54
C GLU A 138 48.28 28.42 3.05
N ALA A 139 49.56 28.39 3.43
CA ALA A 139 50.05 29.25 4.52
C ALA A 139 51.05 30.26 3.92
N GLU A 140 50.83 31.53 4.24
CA GLU A 140 51.63 32.68 3.87
C GLU A 140 53.13 32.39 3.72
N GLY A 141 53.62 32.53 2.49
CA GLY A 141 55.02 32.74 2.17
C GLY A 141 55.83 31.45 2.03
N PHE A 142 55.98 30.96 0.80
CA PHE A 142 57.23 30.84 0.03
C PHE A 142 58.59 30.44 0.62
N ALA A 143 58.74 30.30 1.92
CA ALA A 143 60.00 30.06 2.60
C ALA A 143 60.36 28.57 2.68
N ALA A 144 59.54 27.67 2.12
CA ALA A 144 59.75 26.23 2.16
C ALA A 144 59.93 25.65 0.74
N LEU A 145 61.02 26.06 0.07
CA LEU A 145 61.59 25.21 -0.97
C LEU A 145 62.41 24.09 -0.27
N PRO A 146 62.36 22.83 -0.73
CA PRO A 146 62.93 21.66 -0.03
C PRO A 146 64.44 21.76 0.26
N TRP A 147 65.15 22.65 -0.42
CA TRP A 147 66.57 22.92 -0.21
C TRP A 147 66.92 23.74 1.05
N LEU A 148 65.93 24.29 1.76
CA LEU A 148 66.13 25.10 2.98
C LEU A 148 66.12 24.22 4.23
N LEU A 149 65.62 22.98 4.12
CA LEU A 149 65.60 22.00 5.20
C LEU A 149 66.96 21.31 5.41
N GLY A 150 67.89 21.41 4.45
CA GLY A 150 69.24 20.86 4.55
C GLY A 150 70.22 21.65 5.44
N LEU A 151 69.83 22.82 5.95
CA LEU A 151 70.69 23.68 6.78
C LEU A 151 70.10 24.08 8.15
N ALA A 152 68.91 23.60 8.51
CA ALA A 152 68.32 23.81 9.84
C ALA A 152 68.94 22.89 10.94
N GLY A 153 70.20 22.46 10.73
CA GLY A 153 70.96 21.60 11.62
C GLY A 153 72.33 22.15 12.00
N VAL A 154 72.55 23.48 11.97
CA VAL A 154 73.73 24.09 12.61
C VAL A 154 73.36 25.46 13.16
N GLY A 155 73.27 25.56 14.49
CA GLY A 155 73.25 26.85 15.16
C GLY A 155 74.50 27.66 14.83
N VAL A 156 74.36 28.73 14.05
CA VAL A 156 75.39 29.75 13.87
C VAL A 156 74.87 31.05 14.48
N ALA A 157 74.86 31.11 15.80
CA ALA A 157 75.01 32.37 16.50
C ALA A 157 76.52 32.70 16.53
N ALA A 158 77.01 33.37 15.49
CA ALA A 158 78.30 34.06 15.53
C ALA A 158 78.05 35.58 15.58
N ALA A 159 77.48 36.05 16.68
CA ALA A 159 77.64 37.43 17.10
C ALA A 159 79.06 37.58 17.68
N ALA A 160 79.99 38.03 16.86
CA ALA A 160 81.30 38.51 17.32
C ALA A 160 81.31 40.04 17.36
N LEU A 161 80.82 40.62 18.45
CA LEU A 161 81.31 41.91 18.96
C LEU A 161 81.52 41.73 20.47
N GLY A 162 82.79 41.58 20.84
CA GLY A 162 83.21 41.08 22.14
C GLY A 162 83.03 42.04 23.30
N GLY A 163 83.24 41.50 24.51
CA GLY A 163 83.51 42.30 25.69
C GLY A 163 83.16 41.71 27.04
N GLY A 164 83.81 40.60 27.43
CA GLY A 164 84.33 40.38 28.79
C GLY A 164 83.37 40.07 29.96
N GLY A 165 83.82 39.12 30.79
CA GLY A 165 83.41 38.98 32.20
C GLY A 165 82.48 37.81 32.45
N GLY A 166 83.02 36.75 33.06
CA GLY A 166 82.29 35.52 33.35
C GLY A 166 81.28 35.64 34.49
N ASP A 167 80.41 34.65 34.56
CA ASP A 167 79.95 34.01 35.79
C ASP A 167 79.23 32.71 35.41
N ASP A 168 79.39 31.71 36.26
CA ASP A 168 78.73 30.42 36.19
C ASP A 168 77.19 30.59 36.15
N ASN A 169 76.53 30.00 35.15
CA ASN A 169 75.11 29.67 35.27
C ASN A 169 74.78 28.40 34.49
N ASP A 170 74.23 27.47 35.25
CA ASP A 170 73.65 26.19 34.88
C ASP A 170 72.53 26.41 33.84
N SER A 171 72.82 26.18 32.56
CA SER A 171 71.77 26.13 31.54
C SER A 171 71.09 24.76 31.65
N ALA A 172 69.87 24.75 32.17
CA ALA A 172 68.97 23.60 32.06
C ALA A 172 68.94 23.07 30.62
N PRO A 173 68.75 21.76 30.40
CA PRO A 173 68.62 21.22 29.05
C PRO A 173 67.50 21.97 28.33
N VAL A 174 67.81 22.49 27.14
CA VAL A 174 66.79 23.02 26.23
C VAL A 174 65.90 21.85 25.86
N ASP A 175 64.60 21.98 26.11
CA ASP A 175 63.61 21.01 25.68
C ASP A 175 63.47 21.07 24.17
N THR A 176 63.75 19.95 23.50
CA THR A 176 63.70 19.82 22.04
C THR A 176 62.66 18.80 21.59
N THR A 177 61.78 18.34 22.49
CA THR A 177 60.82 17.28 22.18
C THR A 177 59.46 17.92 21.97
N ALA A 178 58.90 17.80 20.76
CA ALA A 178 57.53 18.21 20.51
C ALA A 178 56.52 17.26 21.18
N PRO A 179 55.31 17.74 21.50
CA PRO A 179 54.16 16.89 21.76
C PRO A 179 53.85 15.99 20.56
N ASP A 180 53.08 14.92 20.79
CA ASP A 180 52.53 14.11 19.69
C ASP A 180 51.43 14.92 18.97
N ALA A 181 51.04 14.50 17.76
CA ALA A 181 49.93 15.13 17.05
C ALA A 181 48.60 14.97 17.80
N PRO A 182 47.61 15.85 17.56
CA PRO A 182 46.23 15.61 17.94
C PRO A 182 45.73 14.23 17.47
N THR A 183 44.76 13.65 18.18
CA THR A 183 44.31 12.26 17.91
C THR A 183 43.09 12.19 17.00
N ASP A 184 42.15 13.12 17.12
CA ASP A 184 40.85 13.10 16.43
C ASP A 184 40.34 14.52 16.22
N ILE A 185 39.51 14.74 15.20
CA ILE A 185 38.78 15.99 14.95
C ILE A 185 37.33 15.64 14.61
N TYR A 186 36.36 16.24 15.30
CA TYR A 186 34.95 16.11 14.94
C TYR A 186 34.15 17.37 15.29
N VAL A 187 32.99 17.52 14.65
CA VAL A 187 32.03 18.61 14.85
C VAL A 187 30.67 18.01 15.17
N GLY A 188 29.94 18.67 16.07
CA GLY A 188 28.54 18.35 16.30
C GLY A 188 28.28 16.89 16.68
N ASN A 189 27.45 16.21 15.87
CA ASN A 189 27.11 14.81 16.03
C ASN A 189 28.03 13.82 15.28
N ASP A 190 29.13 14.31 14.69
CA ASP A 190 30.10 13.54 13.87
C ASP A 190 29.46 12.87 12.63
N ASP A 191 28.47 13.54 12.02
CA ASP A 191 27.92 13.16 10.73
C ASP A 191 28.61 13.90 9.55
N ALA A 192 28.10 13.71 8.33
CA ALA A 192 28.71 14.25 7.12
C ALA A 192 28.37 15.74 6.88
N PHE A 193 27.51 16.33 7.69
CA PHE A 193 26.95 17.65 7.50
C PHE A 193 27.15 18.53 8.74
N ILE A 194 26.99 19.82 8.54
CA ILE A 194 26.97 20.81 9.62
C ILE A 194 25.66 21.56 9.45
N ASN A 195 24.69 21.25 10.31
CA ASN A 195 23.34 21.77 10.21
C ASN A 195 23.13 23.05 11.03
N ALA A 196 21.95 23.65 10.87
CA ALA A 196 21.62 24.91 11.54
C ALA A 196 21.66 24.82 13.08
N ALA A 197 21.47 23.63 13.67
CA ALA A 197 21.52 23.43 15.11
C ALA A 197 22.96 23.39 15.66
N GLU A 198 23.94 23.11 14.80
CA GLU A 198 25.36 23.00 15.15
C GLU A 198 26.12 24.32 15.00
N ILE A 199 25.51 25.31 14.33
CA ILE A 199 26.04 26.65 14.15
C ILE A 199 25.42 27.60 15.19
N ASP A 200 26.26 28.29 15.96
CA ASP A 200 25.80 29.27 16.94
C ASP A 200 25.33 30.59 16.31
N ASP A 201 24.66 31.45 17.09
CA ASP A 201 24.16 32.77 16.67
C ASP A 201 25.26 33.71 16.08
N ASN A 202 26.54 33.35 16.21
CA ASN A 202 27.67 34.10 15.66
C ASN A 202 28.25 33.46 14.39
N GLY A 203 27.60 32.43 13.83
CA GLY A 203 28.05 31.72 12.63
C GLY A 203 29.26 30.84 12.92
N LYS A 204 29.40 30.32 14.14
CA LYS A 204 30.53 29.49 14.55
C LYS A 204 30.10 28.09 14.95
N VAL A 205 30.96 27.12 14.67
CA VAL A 205 30.81 25.73 15.08
C VAL A 205 31.83 25.39 16.17
N ASP A 206 31.44 24.50 17.07
CA ASP A 206 32.31 23.94 18.10
C ASP A 206 33.08 22.75 17.51
N VAL A 207 34.37 22.93 17.22
CA VAL A 207 35.26 21.84 16.78
C VAL A 207 35.92 21.22 17.99
N ILE A 208 35.82 19.91 18.12
CA ILE A 208 36.41 19.16 19.23
C ILE A 208 37.67 18.45 18.73
N ILE A 209 38.79 18.72 19.40
CA ILE A 209 40.10 18.14 19.08
C ILE A 209 40.51 17.16 20.17
N GLY A 210 40.79 15.93 19.80
CA GLY A 210 41.37 14.90 20.67
C GLY A 210 42.83 15.21 21.01
N LEU A 211 43.19 15.13 22.30
CA LEU A 211 44.52 15.46 22.79
C LEU A 211 45.35 14.19 23.04
N PRO A 212 46.64 14.16 22.64
CA PRO A 212 47.52 13.03 22.89
C PRO A 212 47.90 12.93 24.37
N ASP A 213 48.37 11.75 24.80
CA ASP A 213 48.71 11.47 26.20
C ASP A 213 49.86 12.35 26.76
N ASN A 214 50.71 12.92 25.90
CA ASN A 214 51.79 13.82 26.30
C ASN A 214 51.43 15.32 26.23
N ALA A 215 50.20 15.68 25.84
CA ALA A 215 49.72 17.06 25.94
C ALA A 215 49.66 17.52 27.41
N SER A 216 50.06 18.76 27.65
CA SER A 216 50.22 19.31 29.00
C SER A 216 49.48 20.64 29.20
N VAL A 217 49.16 20.91 30.46
CA VAL A 217 48.49 22.16 30.83
C VAL A 217 49.38 23.34 30.48
N GLY A 218 48.84 24.24 29.68
CA GLY A 218 49.51 25.45 29.25
C GLY A 218 50.20 25.37 27.89
N ASP A 219 50.21 24.20 27.25
CA ASP A 219 50.49 24.08 25.82
C ASP A 219 49.45 24.87 25.01
N ILE A 220 49.80 25.20 23.77
CA ILE A 220 48.96 25.98 22.85
C ILE A 220 48.47 25.05 21.74
N ILE A 221 47.17 24.78 21.69
CA ILE A 221 46.52 24.19 20.51
C ILE A 221 46.29 25.30 19.48
N THR A 222 46.64 25.04 18.22
CA THR A 222 46.33 25.90 17.07
C THR A 222 45.35 25.15 16.18
N VAL A 223 44.14 25.70 15.98
CA VAL A 223 43.10 25.11 15.10
C VAL A 223 42.71 26.13 14.03
N ASN A 224 42.93 25.84 12.74
CA ASN A 224 42.73 26.78 11.63
C ASN A 224 43.32 28.19 11.91
N GLY A 225 44.52 28.22 12.52
CA GLY A 225 45.22 29.46 12.92
C GLY A 225 44.73 30.12 14.22
N ILE A 226 43.64 29.63 14.84
CA ILE A 226 43.17 30.08 16.15
C ILE A 226 43.98 29.41 17.25
N LYS A 227 44.64 30.22 18.09
CA LYS A 227 45.46 29.73 19.20
C LYS A 227 44.68 29.74 20.51
N GLN A 228 44.62 28.60 21.18
CA GLN A 228 44.01 28.43 22.49
C GLN A 228 44.98 27.74 23.44
N LYS A 229 45.02 28.19 24.69
CA LYS A 229 45.88 27.61 25.73
C LYS A 229 45.13 26.48 26.43
N LEU A 230 45.74 25.29 26.51
CA LEU A 230 45.16 24.13 27.19
C LEU A 230 45.05 24.37 28.69
N THR A 231 43.90 24.02 29.25
CA THR A 231 43.55 24.12 30.66
C THR A 231 43.68 22.75 31.36
N ASN A 232 43.53 22.72 32.69
CA ASN A 232 43.48 21.45 33.41
C ASN A 232 42.31 20.57 32.94
N ASP A 233 41.16 21.19 32.66
CA ASP A 233 39.94 20.47 32.30
C ASP A 233 40.09 19.81 30.92
N ASP A 234 40.74 20.49 29.96
CA ASP A 234 41.00 19.95 28.63
C ASP A 234 41.88 18.68 28.71
N ILE A 235 42.94 18.71 29.53
CA ILE A 235 43.83 17.57 29.72
C ILE A 235 43.12 16.41 30.43
N GLU A 236 42.26 16.70 31.42
CA GLU A 236 41.46 15.67 32.11
C GLU A 236 40.45 15.01 31.18
N ASN A 237 39.79 15.80 30.32
CA ASN A 237 38.82 15.32 29.32
C ASN A 237 39.48 14.67 28.09
N LYS A 238 40.80 14.86 27.91
CA LYS A 238 41.56 14.48 26.70
C LYS A 238 41.04 15.10 25.42
N ASN A 239 40.36 16.24 25.50
CA ASN A 239 39.91 16.99 24.34
C ASN A 239 39.84 18.48 24.65
N VAL A 240 39.77 19.29 23.60
CA VAL A 240 39.57 20.73 23.69
C VAL A 240 38.59 21.16 22.62
N THR A 241 37.66 22.04 22.97
CA THR A 241 36.72 22.66 22.02
C THR A 241 37.24 24.02 21.56
N VAL A 242 37.27 24.24 20.25
CA VAL A 242 37.65 25.51 19.63
C VAL A 242 36.53 25.98 18.70
N LYS A 243 36.08 27.21 18.91
CA LYS A 243 35.06 27.86 18.08
C LYS A 243 35.65 28.43 16.81
N ILE A 244 35.30 27.86 15.67
CA ILE A 244 35.71 28.36 14.34
C ILE A 244 34.50 28.83 13.54
N ASN A 245 34.70 29.72 12.57
CA ASN A 245 33.61 30.16 11.70
C ASN A 245 33.17 28.99 10.81
N ALA A 246 31.85 28.79 10.68
CA ALA A 246 31.32 27.89 9.66
C ALA A 246 31.70 28.41 8.26
N PRO A 247 32.04 27.52 7.31
CA PRO A 247 32.11 27.85 5.89
C PRO A 247 30.80 28.42 5.34
N ALA A 248 30.80 28.88 4.09
CA ALA A 248 29.55 29.23 3.44
C ALA A 248 28.68 27.98 3.20
N GLU A 249 27.39 28.19 2.96
CA GLU A 249 26.45 27.12 2.61
C GLU A 249 26.98 26.27 1.44
N GLY A 250 26.94 24.94 1.60
CA GLY A 250 27.45 23.95 0.64
C GLY A 250 28.98 23.79 0.62
N GLU A 251 29.72 24.51 1.45
CA GLU A 251 31.18 24.38 1.56
C GLU A 251 31.59 23.40 2.66
N ALA A 252 32.65 22.65 2.40
CA ALA A 252 33.24 21.74 3.36
C ALA A 252 34.06 22.48 4.42
N LEU A 253 34.01 22.00 5.65
CA LEU A 253 34.85 22.49 6.73
C LEU A 253 36.13 21.65 6.84
N ASP A 254 37.22 22.18 6.29
CA ASP A 254 38.56 21.62 6.48
C ASP A 254 39.17 22.17 7.78
N VAL A 255 39.61 21.28 8.66
CA VAL A 255 40.24 21.61 9.93
C VAL A 255 41.69 21.13 9.93
N THR A 256 42.59 21.99 10.38
CA THR A 256 43.96 21.65 10.74
C THR A 256 44.21 21.94 12.21
N ALA A 257 44.91 21.04 12.90
CA ALA A 257 45.22 21.15 14.33
C ALA A 257 46.67 20.76 14.65
N SER A 258 47.36 21.59 15.45
CA SER A 258 48.72 21.30 15.98
C SER A 258 48.86 21.78 17.44
N ILE A 259 49.75 21.15 18.21
CA ILE A 259 50.03 21.52 19.60
C ILE A 259 51.46 22.04 19.72
N THR A 260 51.63 23.22 20.31
CA THR A 260 52.94 23.79 20.67
C THR A 260 53.14 23.75 22.17
N ASP A 261 54.25 23.17 22.63
CA ASP A 261 54.58 23.14 24.06
C ASP A 261 55.07 24.50 24.59
N ALA A 262 55.33 24.58 25.91
CA ALA A 262 55.86 25.79 26.55
C ALA A 262 57.29 26.17 26.10
N ALA A 263 58.06 25.23 25.52
CA ALA A 263 59.40 25.45 24.98
C ALA A 263 59.39 25.94 23.52
N GLY A 264 58.25 25.86 22.85
CA GLY A 264 58.05 26.26 21.46
C GLY A 264 58.23 25.13 20.45
N ASN A 265 58.29 23.87 20.88
CA ASN A 265 58.30 22.72 19.98
C ASN A 265 56.86 22.42 19.53
N GLU A 266 56.65 22.25 18.22
CA GLU A 266 55.34 22.02 17.62
C GLU A 266 55.19 20.57 17.16
N SER A 267 54.02 19.97 17.40
CA SER A 267 53.68 18.62 16.95
C SER A 267 53.55 18.53 15.43
N ASP A 268 53.46 17.30 14.91
CA ASP A 268 52.90 17.10 13.56
C ASP A 268 51.45 17.60 13.53
N GLU A 269 51.00 18.03 12.35
CA GLU A 269 49.63 18.51 12.12
C GLU A 269 48.68 17.34 11.86
N LEU A 270 47.48 17.41 12.44
CA LEU A 270 46.34 16.58 12.05
C LEU A 270 45.40 17.43 11.18
N SER A 271 45.00 16.91 10.02
CA SER A 271 44.07 17.59 9.11
C SER A 271 42.95 16.66 8.68
N GLU A 272 41.71 17.16 8.74
CA GLU A 272 40.49 16.41 8.45
C GLU A 272 39.39 17.34 7.93
N THR A 273 38.58 16.82 6.99
CA THR A 273 37.33 17.47 6.56
C THR A 273 36.20 16.92 7.40
N VAL A 274 35.53 17.77 8.19
CA VAL A 274 34.60 17.35 9.27
C VAL A 274 33.12 17.63 8.96
N GLY A 275 32.79 17.79 7.68
CA GLY A 275 31.41 17.94 7.20
C GLY A 275 31.24 19.04 6.16
N ILE A 276 30.07 19.08 5.53
CA ILE A 276 29.63 20.13 4.60
C ILE A 276 28.53 20.94 5.27
N VAL A 277 28.62 22.28 5.21
CA VAL A 277 27.57 23.15 5.76
C VAL A 277 26.30 22.99 4.93
N ASP A 278 25.23 22.57 5.59
CA ASP A 278 23.89 22.44 5.01
C ASP A 278 22.86 22.88 6.05
N THR A 279 22.41 24.13 5.93
CA THR A 279 21.53 24.77 6.91
C THR A 279 20.13 25.03 6.37
N ILE A 280 19.86 24.65 5.12
CA ILE A 280 18.64 25.01 4.41
C ILE A 280 17.69 23.82 4.40
N ALA A 281 16.60 23.92 5.17
CA ALA A 281 15.61 22.86 5.16
C ALA A 281 14.83 22.78 3.83
N PRO A 282 14.29 21.62 3.46
CA PRO A 282 13.34 21.51 2.36
C PRO A 282 12.15 22.49 2.56
N GLY A 283 11.89 23.29 1.54
CA GLY A 283 10.86 24.33 1.53
C GLY A 283 11.32 25.71 2.01
N GLU A 284 12.52 25.82 2.56
CA GLU A 284 13.14 27.10 2.89
C GLU A 284 13.84 27.71 1.67
N GLN A 285 13.71 29.03 1.53
CA GLN A 285 14.28 29.79 0.42
C GLN A 285 14.72 31.17 0.92
N GLU A 286 15.83 31.67 0.37
CA GLU A 286 16.30 33.02 0.65
C GLU A 286 15.22 34.06 0.26
N ASP A 287 14.92 34.98 1.17
CA ASP A 287 13.93 36.07 0.98
C ASP A 287 12.48 35.62 0.66
N ALA A 288 12.10 34.37 0.99
CA ALA A 288 10.75 33.86 0.83
C ALA A 288 10.22 33.19 2.10
N ASP A 289 8.89 33.17 2.25
CA ASP A 289 8.25 32.43 3.35
C ASP A 289 8.45 30.91 3.13
N PRO A 290 8.78 30.13 4.18
CA PRO A 290 8.90 28.68 4.07
C PRO A 290 7.62 28.02 3.54
N VAL A 291 7.79 27.07 2.62
CA VAL A 291 6.67 26.33 2.01
C VAL A 291 6.62 24.92 2.59
N ALA A 292 5.53 24.60 3.28
CA ALA A 292 5.28 23.25 3.78
C ALA A 292 4.95 22.26 2.65
N PRO A 293 5.20 20.94 2.83
CA PRO A 293 4.64 19.91 1.96
C PRO A 293 3.11 19.99 1.94
N VAL A 294 2.50 19.52 0.85
CA VAL A 294 1.04 19.44 0.73
C VAL A 294 0.61 17.99 0.68
N VAL A 295 -0.29 17.61 1.58
CA VAL A 295 -0.81 16.25 1.67
C VAL A 295 -2.15 16.14 0.95
N ALA A 296 -2.35 15.04 0.23
CA ALA A 296 -3.63 14.64 -0.32
C ALA A 296 -3.79 13.12 -0.21
N LEU A 297 -5.01 12.63 -0.03
CA LEU A 297 -5.29 11.19 -0.02
C LEU A 297 -5.71 10.75 -1.41
N SER A 298 -5.15 9.63 -1.86
CA SER A 298 -5.54 9.01 -3.13
C SER A 298 -6.88 8.26 -3.02
N ASP A 299 -7.22 7.82 -1.80
CA ASP A 299 -8.33 6.88 -1.54
C ASP A 299 -9.63 7.59 -1.04
N ASP A 300 -9.69 8.93 -1.01
CA ASP A 300 -10.86 9.68 -0.47
C ASP A 300 -11.91 10.05 -1.52
N GLU A 301 -11.84 9.50 -2.74
CA GLU A 301 -12.82 9.82 -3.80
C GLU A 301 -14.24 9.35 -3.45
N ALA A 302 -14.37 8.36 -2.55
CA ALA A 302 -15.64 7.87 -2.02
C ALA A 302 -16.08 8.55 -0.71
N GLY A 303 -15.31 9.46 -0.12
CA GLY A 303 -15.66 10.07 1.18
C GLY A 303 -15.27 9.21 2.39
N GLY A 304 -14.21 8.41 2.23
CA GLY A 304 -13.61 7.54 3.22
C GLY A 304 -12.82 6.41 2.56
N VAL A 305 -11.95 5.76 3.32
CA VAL A 305 -11.21 4.56 2.90
C VAL A 305 -12.10 3.33 3.07
N SER A 306 -12.39 2.64 1.97
CA SER A 306 -13.13 1.37 1.94
C SER A 306 -12.31 0.18 2.43
N ALA A 307 -12.97 -0.95 2.67
CA ALA A 307 -12.34 -2.24 2.91
C ALA A 307 -11.33 -2.63 1.82
N SER A 308 -11.63 -2.39 0.54
CA SER A 308 -10.73 -2.74 -0.57
C SER A 308 -9.48 -1.86 -0.65
N GLU A 309 -9.60 -0.58 -0.31
CA GLU A 309 -8.45 0.33 -0.23
C GLU A 309 -7.63 -0.02 1.01
N PHE A 310 -8.30 -0.30 2.13
CA PHE A 310 -7.67 -0.71 3.38
C PHE A 310 -6.86 -2.02 3.26
N GLU A 311 -7.22 -2.95 2.37
CA GLU A 311 -6.42 -4.16 2.15
C GLU A 311 -5.02 -3.86 1.60
N ASN A 312 -4.82 -2.75 0.87
CA ASN A 312 -3.56 -2.41 0.22
C ASN A 312 -2.73 -1.35 0.96
N GLY A 313 -3.23 -0.85 2.10
CA GLY A 313 -2.67 0.31 2.78
C GLY A 313 -3.31 1.62 2.27
N VAL A 314 -3.36 2.63 3.14
CA VAL A 314 -3.88 3.96 2.76
C VAL A 314 -2.80 4.73 2.03
N GLN A 315 -3.08 5.17 0.80
CA GLN A 315 -2.13 5.90 -0.03
C GLN A 315 -2.24 7.42 0.17
N VAL A 316 -1.12 8.02 0.52
CA VAL A 316 -0.98 9.46 0.77
C VAL A 316 -0.02 10.05 -0.25
N ASN A 317 -0.51 11.01 -1.02
CA ASN A 317 0.31 11.78 -1.94
C ASN A 317 0.85 13.01 -1.20
N VAL A 318 2.17 13.11 -1.12
CA VAL A 318 2.87 14.26 -0.53
C VAL A 318 3.52 15.04 -1.66
N THR A 319 2.96 16.22 -1.96
CA THR A 319 3.62 17.17 -2.85
C THR A 319 4.83 17.75 -2.12
N LEU A 320 6.00 17.52 -2.70
CA LEU A 320 7.26 17.85 -2.06
C LEU A 320 7.53 19.38 -2.15
N PRO A 321 8.10 19.99 -1.10
CA PRO A 321 8.52 21.38 -1.16
C PRO A 321 9.81 21.54 -1.99
N LEU A 322 10.11 22.77 -2.42
CA LEU A 322 11.36 23.07 -3.14
C LEU A 322 12.58 22.73 -2.27
N GLY A 323 13.69 22.34 -2.88
CA GLY A 323 14.89 21.93 -2.14
C GLY A 323 14.91 20.46 -1.72
N THR A 324 13.77 19.76 -1.82
CA THR A 324 13.74 18.30 -1.61
C THR A 324 14.56 17.59 -2.68
N VAL A 325 15.41 16.64 -2.26
CA VAL A 325 16.25 15.79 -3.11
C VAL A 325 16.10 14.31 -2.76
N ALA A 326 16.66 13.43 -3.59
CA ALA A 326 16.62 12.00 -3.34
C ALA A 326 17.50 11.65 -2.12
N GLY A 327 16.99 10.81 -1.22
CA GLY A 327 17.59 10.52 0.07
C GLY A 327 16.99 11.31 1.24
N ASP A 328 16.24 12.38 0.97
CA ASP A 328 15.44 13.06 2.00
C ASP A 328 14.35 12.13 2.55
N THR A 329 13.87 12.39 3.75
CA THR A 329 12.84 11.58 4.40
C THR A 329 11.54 12.36 4.55
N VAL A 330 10.46 11.83 3.96
CA VAL A 330 9.08 12.25 4.25
C VAL A 330 8.60 11.49 5.49
N THR A 331 8.31 12.21 6.57
CA THR A 331 7.68 11.66 7.76
C THR A 331 6.20 12.05 7.76
N LEU A 332 5.32 11.06 7.61
CA LEU A 332 3.90 11.21 7.87
C LEU A 332 3.61 11.04 9.35
N THR A 333 2.76 11.89 9.90
CA THR A 333 2.16 11.70 11.23
C THR A 333 0.66 11.49 11.06
N VAL A 334 0.19 10.28 11.32
CA VAL A 334 -1.23 9.90 11.25
C VAL A 334 -1.78 9.83 12.67
N THR A 335 -2.87 10.53 12.94
CA THR A 335 -3.45 10.65 14.27
C THR A 335 -4.89 10.14 14.25
N PRO A 336 -5.20 9.01 14.92
CA PRO A 336 -6.58 8.60 15.18
C PRO A 336 -7.27 9.59 16.12
N ASP A 337 -8.58 9.83 15.95
CA ASP A 337 -9.34 10.70 16.85
C ASP A 337 -9.30 10.17 18.30
N GLY A 338 -8.71 10.96 19.18
CA GLY A 338 -8.51 10.60 20.60
C GLY A 338 -7.44 9.54 20.89
N GLY A 339 -6.65 9.12 19.90
CA GLY A 339 -5.59 8.11 20.05
C GLY A 339 -4.16 8.67 20.05
N VAL A 340 -3.18 7.78 19.95
CA VAL A 340 -1.76 8.12 19.89
C VAL A 340 -1.35 8.25 18.42
N PRO A 341 -0.63 9.31 18.02
CA PRO A 341 -0.11 9.43 16.66
C PRO A 341 0.85 8.30 16.30
N ILE A 342 0.77 7.83 15.06
CA ILE A 342 1.72 6.92 14.43
C ILE A 342 2.54 7.68 13.38
N THR A 343 3.81 7.31 13.23
CA THR A 343 4.72 7.93 12.27
C THR A 343 5.11 6.93 11.19
N VAL A 344 5.10 7.37 9.93
CA VAL A 344 5.52 6.56 8.78
C VAL A 344 6.58 7.33 8.01
N ASP A 345 7.78 6.78 7.95
CA ASP A 345 8.89 7.36 7.22
C ASP A 345 9.00 6.76 5.82
N TYR A 346 9.26 7.62 4.85
CA TYR A 346 9.47 7.28 3.44
C TYR A 346 10.68 8.03 2.91
N GLU A 347 11.66 7.30 2.37
CA GLU A 347 12.83 7.87 1.70
C GLU A 347 12.45 8.32 0.29
N VAL A 348 12.66 9.59 -0.01
CA VAL A 348 12.42 10.20 -1.32
C VAL A 348 13.36 9.59 -2.34
N THR A 349 12.80 9.13 -3.45
CA THR A 349 13.56 8.55 -4.57
C THR A 349 13.63 9.52 -5.75
N GLU A 350 14.53 9.28 -6.70
CA GLU A 350 14.61 10.04 -7.95
C GLU A 350 13.30 10.03 -8.75
N ASP A 351 12.52 8.96 -8.65
CA ASP A 351 11.24 8.83 -9.37
C ASP A 351 10.16 9.76 -8.77
N ASP A 352 10.27 10.11 -7.49
CA ASP A 352 9.33 11.02 -6.81
C ASP A 352 9.53 12.47 -7.24
N LEU A 353 10.72 12.84 -7.73
CA LEU A 353 11.14 14.22 -8.03
C LEU A 353 10.72 14.69 -9.44
N ASP A 354 9.62 14.18 -9.99
CA ASP A 354 9.17 14.56 -11.34
C ASP A 354 8.84 16.05 -11.43
N ALA A 355 9.78 16.81 -12.02
CA ALA A 355 9.65 18.23 -12.26
C ALA A 355 8.49 18.61 -13.20
N SER A 356 7.87 17.63 -13.89
CA SER A 356 6.76 17.86 -14.82
C SER A 356 5.42 18.17 -14.13
N ILE A 357 5.28 17.80 -12.85
CA ILE A 357 4.09 18.02 -12.00
C ILE A 357 4.31 19.08 -10.90
N GLY A 358 5.50 19.67 -10.79
CA GLY A 358 5.86 20.60 -9.71
C GLY A 358 7.26 20.27 -9.18
N ASN A 359 7.44 20.21 -7.86
CA ASN A 359 8.68 19.74 -7.23
C ASN A 359 8.68 18.23 -6.95
N GLY A 360 7.81 17.48 -7.64
CA GLY A 360 7.61 16.05 -7.38
C GLY A 360 6.49 15.73 -6.38
N VAL A 361 6.10 14.46 -6.36
CA VAL A 361 5.10 13.89 -5.44
C VAL A 361 5.60 12.53 -4.97
N ALA A 362 5.77 12.37 -3.66
CA ALA A 362 6.01 11.08 -3.04
C ALA A 362 4.67 10.40 -2.72
N ILE A 363 4.52 9.13 -3.12
CA ILE A 363 3.34 8.32 -2.79
C ILE A 363 3.70 7.40 -1.63
N VAL A 364 3.23 7.74 -0.43
CA VAL A 364 3.53 7.02 0.81
C VAL A 364 2.35 6.12 1.17
N THR A 365 2.62 4.84 1.42
CA THR A 365 1.60 3.88 1.88
C THR A 365 1.65 3.74 3.39
N ILE A 366 0.58 4.14 4.07
CA ILE A 366 0.37 3.83 5.48
C ILE A 366 -0.05 2.36 5.57
N GLN A 367 0.78 1.55 6.22
CA GLN A 367 0.52 0.12 6.40
C GLN A 367 -0.63 -0.09 7.39
N ASN A 368 -1.43 -1.13 7.14
CA ASN A 368 -2.61 -1.45 7.93
C ASN A 368 -2.38 -2.73 8.75
N ASN A 369 -3.06 -2.84 9.89
CA ASN A 369 -3.05 -4.02 10.78
C ASN A 369 -1.66 -4.43 11.32
N ILE A 370 -0.77 -3.46 11.52
CA ILE A 370 0.53 -3.65 12.19
C ILE A 370 0.65 -2.74 13.42
N GLU A 371 1.67 -2.97 14.25
CA GLU A 371 1.87 -2.26 15.52
C GLU A 371 1.98 -0.73 15.34
N ASP A 372 2.49 -0.28 14.18
CA ASP A 372 2.64 1.14 13.80
C ASP A 372 1.70 1.56 12.64
N GLY A 373 0.56 0.86 12.46
CA GLY A 373 -0.36 1.06 11.35
C GLY A 373 -1.78 1.45 11.77
N ILE A 374 -2.66 1.66 10.79
CA ILE A 374 -4.10 1.82 11.06
C ILE A 374 -4.69 0.44 11.41
N THR A 375 -5.42 0.34 12.52
CA THR A 375 -5.88 -0.96 13.06
C THR A 375 -7.39 -1.06 13.26
N ALA A 376 -8.15 0.01 13.05
CA ALA A 376 -9.59 0.02 13.25
C ALA A 376 -10.28 1.09 12.39
N ASP A 377 -11.56 0.87 12.12
CA ASP A 377 -12.44 1.90 11.55
C ASP A 377 -12.51 3.13 12.47
N GLY A 378 -12.67 4.31 11.88
CA GLY A 378 -12.80 5.57 12.62
C GLY A 378 -12.26 6.78 11.86
N ASP A 379 -12.23 7.92 12.57
CA ASP A 379 -11.74 9.20 12.04
C ASP A 379 -10.23 9.34 12.30
N TYR A 380 -9.50 9.82 11.30
CA TYR A 380 -8.05 10.02 11.32
C TYR A 380 -7.68 11.38 10.71
N SER A 381 -6.51 11.87 11.07
CA SER A 381 -5.88 13.01 10.40
C SER A 381 -4.43 12.72 10.06
N VAL A 382 -3.95 13.21 8.92
CA VAL A 382 -2.56 13.04 8.48
C VAL A 382 -1.89 14.39 8.22
N THR A 383 -0.64 14.51 8.62
CA THR A 383 0.29 15.61 8.29
C THR A 383 1.61 15.05 7.80
N ALA A 384 2.40 15.87 7.11
CA ALA A 384 3.73 15.51 6.61
C ALA A 384 4.79 16.55 6.99
N VAL A 385 6.01 16.08 7.17
CA VAL A 385 7.25 16.88 7.26
C VAL A 385 8.28 16.23 6.33
N VAL A 386 9.09 17.03 5.65
CA VAL A 386 10.23 16.53 4.86
C VAL A 386 11.52 16.95 5.57
N THR A 387 12.41 16.00 5.82
CA THR A 387 13.72 16.23 6.46
C THR A 387 14.82 15.84 5.49
N ASP A 388 15.79 16.71 5.28
CA ASP A 388 16.94 16.41 4.43
C ASP A 388 17.94 15.46 5.12
N VAL A 389 19.00 15.10 4.40
CA VAL A 389 20.08 14.24 4.90
C VAL A 389 20.96 14.90 5.97
N ALA A 390 20.95 16.23 6.08
CA ALA A 390 21.64 17.00 7.11
C ALA A 390 20.80 17.14 8.40
N GLY A 391 19.54 16.69 8.37
CA GLY A 391 18.62 16.72 9.49
C GLY A 391 17.80 18.01 9.61
N ASN A 392 17.81 18.90 8.61
CA ASN A 392 16.97 20.08 8.60
C ASN A 392 15.55 19.71 8.13
N SER A 393 14.52 20.14 8.87
CA SER A 393 13.12 19.78 8.61
C SER A 393 12.31 20.94 8.06
N SER A 394 11.43 20.65 7.11
CA SER A 394 10.43 21.57 6.58
C SER A 394 9.43 22.02 7.66
N MET A 395 8.62 23.03 7.33
CA MET A 395 7.37 23.27 8.04
C MET A 395 6.44 22.04 7.94
N THR A 396 5.59 21.82 8.94
CA THR A 396 4.55 20.79 8.89
C THR A 396 3.45 21.17 7.91
N SER A 397 2.95 20.20 7.13
CA SER A 397 1.80 20.39 6.23
C SER A 397 0.54 20.80 6.99
N GLU A 398 -0.44 21.34 6.26
CA GLU A 398 -1.82 21.36 6.75
C GLU A 398 -2.32 19.94 7.01
N SER A 399 -3.22 19.81 7.99
CA SER A 399 -3.81 18.52 8.38
C SER A 399 -4.94 18.14 7.45
N VAL A 400 -4.91 16.91 6.92
CA VAL A 400 -5.99 16.32 6.12
C VAL A 400 -6.72 15.29 6.96
N ASN A 401 -8.04 15.41 7.06
CA ASN A 401 -8.88 14.45 7.81
C ASN A 401 -9.46 13.42 6.85
N PHE A 402 -9.59 12.19 7.32
CA PHE A 402 -10.23 11.09 6.59
C PHE A 402 -10.86 10.09 7.55
N THR A 403 -11.72 9.24 7.00
CA THR A 403 -12.35 8.15 7.74
C THR A 403 -11.91 6.83 7.15
N VAL A 404 -11.81 5.82 8.00
CA VAL A 404 -11.65 4.43 7.59
C VAL A 404 -12.92 3.70 7.95
N ASP A 405 -13.56 3.09 6.97
CA ASP A 405 -14.76 2.27 7.16
C ASP A 405 -14.61 1.02 6.30
N THR A 406 -14.41 -0.12 6.96
CA THR A 406 -14.24 -1.41 6.30
C THR A 406 -15.50 -2.27 6.37
N ALA A 407 -16.61 -1.75 6.90
CA ALA A 407 -17.80 -2.51 7.22
C ALA A 407 -18.94 -2.26 6.22
N PRO A 408 -19.23 -3.18 5.28
CA PRO A 408 -20.34 -2.99 4.37
C PRO A 408 -21.71 -2.97 5.08
N PRO A 409 -22.71 -2.31 4.46
CA PRO A 409 -24.10 -2.47 4.86
C PRO A 409 -24.53 -3.95 4.84
N GLY A 410 -25.55 -4.29 5.64
CA GLY A 410 -26.23 -5.58 5.51
C GLY A 410 -26.85 -5.79 4.12
N ALA A 411 -27.15 -7.03 3.79
CA ALA A 411 -27.92 -7.34 2.57
C ALA A 411 -29.32 -6.71 2.66
N PRO A 412 -29.84 -6.08 1.59
CA PRO A 412 -31.21 -5.59 1.59
C PRO A 412 -32.22 -6.75 1.55
N ASN A 413 -33.47 -6.47 1.92
CA ASN A 413 -34.60 -7.34 1.61
C ASN A 413 -35.37 -6.79 0.39
N ILE A 414 -35.87 -7.64 -0.50
CA ILE A 414 -36.60 -7.20 -1.70
C ILE A 414 -38.01 -7.78 -1.67
N ALA A 415 -39.01 -6.92 -1.85
CA ALA A 415 -40.39 -7.32 -2.13
C ALA A 415 -40.84 -6.69 -3.45
N ILE A 416 -41.30 -7.54 -4.38
CA ILE A 416 -41.95 -7.12 -5.62
C ILE A 416 -43.45 -7.07 -5.33
N GLY A 417 -44.10 -5.92 -5.53
CA GLY A 417 -45.52 -5.76 -5.18
C GLY A 417 -45.76 -5.97 -3.69
N ASN A 418 -46.58 -6.97 -3.35
CA ASN A 418 -46.90 -7.39 -1.99
C ASN A 418 -45.85 -8.36 -1.39
N GLY A 419 -44.87 -8.81 -2.18
CA GLY A 419 -43.79 -9.72 -1.76
C GLY A 419 -44.06 -11.21 -1.97
N ASP A 420 -45.13 -11.61 -2.67
CA ASP A 420 -45.37 -12.99 -3.08
C ASP A 420 -44.70 -13.32 -4.44
N ALA A 421 -45.03 -14.50 -4.99
CA ALA A 421 -44.40 -15.01 -6.22
C ALA A 421 -45.05 -14.47 -7.50
N LEU A 422 -46.15 -13.72 -7.39
CA LEU A 422 -46.95 -13.25 -8.51
C LEU A 422 -47.01 -11.72 -8.54
N ILE A 423 -47.29 -11.18 -9.73
CA ILE A 423 -47.59 -9.76 -9.92
C ILE A 423 -48.99 -9.69 -10.49
N THR A 424 -49.94 -9.38 -9.62
CA THR A 424 -51.38 -9.30 -9.91
C THR A 424 -51.79 -7.96 -10.50
N ALA A 425 -53.01 -7.88 -11.04
CA ALA A 425 -53.54 -6.68 -11.65
C ALA A 425 -53.57 -5.47 -10.67
N ASP A 426 -53.83 -5.71 -9.38
CA ASP A 426 -53.91 -4.66 -8.35
C ASP A 426 -52.55 -4.04 -7.98
N GLU A 427 -51.46 -4.74 -8.31
CA GLU A 427 -50.08 -4.33 -8.01
C GLU A 427 -49.45 -3.51 -9.13
N ILE A 428 -50.08 -3.51 -10.31
CA ILE A 428 -49.62 -2.77 -11.48
C ILE A 428 -50.32 -1.41 -11.52
N ARG A 429 -49.54 -0.33 -11.46
CA ARG A 429 -50.02 1.05 -11.69
C ARG A 429 -49.17 1.72 -12.74
N ASP A 430 -49.82 2.38 -13.69
CA ASP A 430 -49.15 3.05 -14.82
C ASP A 430 -48.16 2.12 -15.56
N SER A 431 -48.54 0.84 -15.72
CA SER A 431 -47.72 -0.23 -16.32
C SER A 431 -46.44 -0.59 -15.56
N GLN A 432 -46.27 -0.11 -14.33
CA GLN A 432 -45.13 -0.41 -13.46
C GLN A 432 -45.57 -1.15 -12.20
N VAL A 433 -44.67 -1.95 -11.66
CA VAL A 433 -44.77 -2.56 -10.33
C VAL A 433 -43.84 -1.84 -9.36
N THR A 434 -44.27 -1.66 -8.11
CA THR A 434 -43.43 -1.08 -7.06
C THR A 434 -42.56 -2.16 -6.45
N ILE A 435 -41.27 -1.88 -6.33
CA ILE A 435 -40.28 -2.68 -5.62
C ILE A 435 -39.98 -1.99 -4.30
N SER A 436 -40.19 -2.71 -3.19
CA SER A 436 -39.80 -2.25 -1.86
C SER A 436 -38.48 -2.89 -1.47
N ILE A 437 -37.49 -2.07 -1.13
CA ILE A 437 -36.18 -2.48 -0.66
C ILE A 437 -36.10 -2.22 0.84
N GLY A 438 -36.25 -3.28 1.64
CA GLY A 438 -36.05 -3.23 3.07
C GLY A 438 -34.56 -2.99 3.39
N LEU A 439 -34.30 -1.95 4.18
CA LEU A 439 -32.94 -1.51 4.51
C LEU A 439 -32.47 -2.21 5.80
N PRO A 440 -31.19 -2.65 5.87
CA PRO A 440 -30.61 -3.19 7.09
C PRO A 440 -30.43 -2.09 8.15
N ASP A 441 -30.25 -2.49 9.42
CA ASP A 441 -30.11 -1.55 10.54
C ASP A 441 -28.90 -0.61 10.43
N ASN A 442 -27.84 -1.01 9.72
CA ASN A 442 -26.64 -0.20 9.50
C ASN A 442 -26.66 0.61 8.19
N ALA A 443 -27.75 0.62 7.44
CA ALA A 443 -27.90 1.54 6.32
C ALA A 443 -28.07 2.98 6.80
N SER A 444 -27.41 3.91 6.13
CA SER A 444 -27.32 5.32 6.51
C SER A 444 -27.73 6.26 5.37
N VAL A 445 -28.02 7.52 5.73
CA VAL A 445 -28.32 8.55 4.74
C VAL A 445 -27.06 8.83 3.93
N GLY A 446 -27.17 8.85 2.61
CA GLY A 446 -26.02 9.03 1.72
C GLY A 446 -25.56 7.73 1.06
N ASP A 447 -25.83 6.57 1.67
CA ASP A 447 -25.63 5.25 1.05
C ASP A 447 -26.40 5.16 -0.27
N THR A 448 -25.94 4.31 -1.17
CA THR A 448 -26.54 4.09 -2.49
C THR A 448 -27.16 2.71 -2.57
N VAL A 449 -28.47 2.64 -2.82
CA VAL A 449 -29.12 1.40 -3.23
C VAL A 449 -29.06 1.25 -4.74
N THR A 450 -28.52 0.14 -5.22
CA THR A 450 -28.48 -0.21 -6.65
C THR A 450 -29.56 -1.25 -6.93
N VAL A 451 -30.55 -0.96 -7.76
CA VAL A 451 -31.62 -1.89 -8.17
C VAL A 451 -31.52 -2.13 -9.67
N ASN A 452 -31.25 -3.37 -10.09
CA ASN A 452 -31.03 -3.75 -11.49
C ASN A 452 -30.00 -2.86 -12.23
N GLY A 453 -28.97 -2.40 -11.51
CA GLY A 453 -27.92 -1.52 -12.04
C GLY A 453 -28.28 -0.03 -12.07
N VAL A 454 -29.45 0.36 -11.55
CA VAL A 454 -29.84 1.76 -11.38
C VAL A 454 -29.62 2.17 -9.94
N ASP A 455 -28.85 3.24 -9.74
CA ASP A 455 -28.48 3.75 -8.43
C ASP A 455 -29.49 4.79 -7.92
N GLN A 456 -29.81 4.70 -6.63
CA GLN A 456 -30.60 5.67 -5.88
C GLN A 456 -29.90 5.94 -4.54
N GLN A 457 -29.65 7.21 -4.24
CA GLN A 457 -29.11 7.60 -2.94
C GLN A 457 -30.21 7.59 -1.87
N LEU A 458 -29.93 7.00 -0.71
CA LEU A 458 -30.85 6.93 0.42
C LEU A 458 -31.03 8.28 1.08
N THR A 459 -32.29 8.66 1.30
CA THR A 459 -32.66 9.91 1.96
C THR A 459 -33.00 9.68 3.43
N ASN A 460 -33.11 10.76 4.21
CA ASN A 460 -33.63 10.71 5.57
C ASN A 460 -35.00 10.00 5.68
N ASN A 461 -35.86 10.13 4.67
CA ASN A 461 -37.17 9.49 4.68
C ASN A 461 -37.07 7.97 4.49
N ASP A 462 -36.15 7.50 3.65
CA ASP A 462 -35.98 6.08 3.39
C ASP A 462 -35.45 5.37 4.64
N ILE A 463 -34.43 5.96 5.28
CA ILE A 463 -33.89 5.48 6.55
C ILE A 463 -34.95 5.49 7.66
N ALA A 464 -35.73 6.58 7.79
CA ALA A 464 -36.78 6.68 8.81
C ALA A 464 -37.90 5.64 8.64
N ASN A 465 -38.17 5.21 7.40
CA ASN A 465 -39.14 4.17 7.09
C ASN A 465 -38.51 2.76 6.99
N SER A 466 -37.18 2.64 7.13
CA SER A 466 -36.40 1.42 6.88
C SER A 466 -36.68 0.77 5.52
N THR A 467 -37.08 1.58 4.53
CA THR A 467 -37.44 1.10 3.19
C THR A 467 -37.18 2.17 2.15
N ALA A 468 -36.62 1.77 1.01
CA ALA A 468 -36.55 2.56 -0.21
C ALA A 468 -37.47 1.92 -1.27
N THR A 469 -38.04 2.72 -2.15
CA THR A 469 -38.94 2.22 -3.20
C THR A 469 -38.48 2.62 -4.59
N VAL A 470 -38.52 1.68 -5.52
CA VAL A 470 -38.25 1.88 -6.95
C VAL A 470 -39.41 1.33 -7.76
N THR A 471 -39.81 1.98 -8.85
CA THR A 471 -40.80 1.42 -9.78
C THR A 471 -40.10 0.87 -11.01
N ILE A 472 -40.51 -0.32 -11.46
CA ILE A 472 -39.97 -0.98 -12.66
C ILE A 472 -41.16 -1.36 -13.55
N ASP A 473 -40.97 -1.29 -14.87
CA ASP A 473 -41.97 -1.75 -15.84
C ASP A 473 -42.39 -3.19 -15.53
N ALA A 474 -43.71 -3.41 -15.43
CA ALA A 474 -44.25 -4.75 -15.26
C ALA A 474 -43.90 -5.59 -16.49
N PRO A 475 -43.53 -6.86 -16.33
CA PRO A 475 -43.21 -7.71 -17.46
C PRO A 475 -44.48 -7.99 -18.29
N LEU A 476 -44.33 -8.65 -19.44
CA LEU A 476 -45.50 -9.14 -20.17
C LEU A 476 -46.18 -10.28 -19.41
N GLU A 477 -47.44 -10.54 -19.74
CA GLU A 477 -48.22 -11.61 -19.14
C GLU A 477 -47.49 -12.97 -19.19
N GLY A 478 -47.45 -13.68 -18.06
CA GLY A 478 -46.75 -14.95 -17.90
C GLY A 478 -45.22 -14.87 -17.88
N GLN A 479 -44.62 -13.67 -17.97
CA GLN A 479 -43.17 -13.49 -17.87
C GLN A 479 -42.73 -13.11 -16.45
N SER A 480 -41.54 -13.57 -16.06
CA SER A 480 -40.93 -13.25 -14.78
C SER A 480 -40.20 -11.91 -14.80
N LEU A 481 -40.45 -11.06 -13.81
CA LEU A 481 -39.58 -9.95 -13.45
C LEU A 481 -38.54 -10.44 -12.45
N GLN A 482 -37.26 -10.27 -12.77
CA GLN A 482 -36.16 -10.51 -11.84
C GLN A 482 -35.61 -9.17 -11.36
N VAL A 483 -35.46 -9.03 -10.05
CA VAL A 483 -34.92 -7.83 -9.40
C VAL A 483 -33.72 -8.24 -8.56
N THR A 484 -32.58 -7.61 -8.84
CA THR A 484 -31.37 -7.72 -8.02
C THR A 484 -31.09 -6.38 -7.36
N ALA A 485 -30.84 -6.38 -6.06
CA ALA A 485 -30.48 -5.18 -5.32
C ALA A 485 -29.29 -5.39 -4.38
N SER A 486 -28.52 -4.32 -4.17
CA SER A 486 -27.41 -4.22 -3.21
C SER A 486 -27.35 -2.80 -2.66
N ILE A 487 -26.69 -2.62 -1.51
CA ILE A 487 -26.46 -1.31 -0.93
C ILE A 487 -24.94 -1.09 -0.85
N THR A 488 -24.48 0.08 -1.26
CA THR A 488 -23.10 0.54 -1.09
C THR A 488 -23.12 1.70 -0.11
N ASP A 489 -22.29 1.67 0.93
CA ASP A 489 -22.17 2.82 1.86
C ASP A 489 -21.43 4.00 1.20
N VAL A 490 -21.22 5.07 1.98
CA VAL A 490 -20.46 6.23 1.52
C VAL A 490 -19.02 5.87 1.17
N ALA A 491 -18.31 5.13 2.04
CA ALA A 491 -16.92 4.74 1.81
C ALA A 491 -16.74 3.80 0.60
N GLY A 492 -17.82 3.23 0.05
CA GLY A 492 -17.79 2.39 -1.14
C GLY A 492 -17.88 0.89 -0.83
N ASN A 493 -18.07 0.48 0.43
CA ASN A 493 -18.24 -0.92 0.78
C ASN A 493 -19.62 -1.41 0.36
N LYS A 494 -19.65 -2.55 -0.33
CA LYS A 494 -20.86 -3.08 -0.95
C LYS A 494 -21.40 -4.31 -0.22
N SER A 495 -22.68 -4.31 0.06
CA SER A 495 -23.38 -5.46 0.63
C SER A 495 -23.52 -6.61 -0.37
N THR A 496 -23.81 -7.81 0.14
CA THR A 496 -24.15 -8.94 -0.74
C THR A 496 -25.44 -8.65 -1.49
N ALA A 497 -25.41 -8.82 -2.82
CA ALA A 497 -26.59 -8.63 -3.64
C ALA A 497 -27.65 -9.72 -3.37
N VAL A 498 -28.92 -9.32 -3.35
CA VAL A 498 -30.07 -10.21 -3.23
C VAL A 498 -30.85 -10.19 -4.55
N THR A 499 -31.32 -11.35 -4.99
CA THR A 499 -32.14 -11.48 -6.20
C THR A 499 -33.46 -12.15 -5.86
N VAL A 500 -34.57 -11.53 -6.27
CA VAL A 500 -35.93 -12.05 -6.15
C VAL A 500 -36.59 -12.03 -7.53
N SER A 501 -37.52 -12.96 -7.77
CA SER A 501 -38.32 -12.98 -8.99
C SER A 501 -39.79 -13.18 -8.68
N ALA A 502 -40.64 -12.52 -9.46
CA ALA A 502 -42.09 -12.74 -9.46
C ALA A 502 -42.58 -12.83 -10.91
N THR A 503 -43.58 -13.66 -11.17
CA THR A 503 -44.19 -13.81 -12.49
C THR A 503 -45.41 -12.93 -12.59
N ARG A 504 -45.54 -12.16 -13.66
CA ARG A 504 -46.80 -11.43 -13.86
C ARG A 504 -47.90 -12.39 -14.25
N ASP A 505 -48.99 -12.27 -13.51
CA ASP A 505 -50.22 -12.96 -13.75
C ASP A 505 -51.38 -12.08 -13.30
N THR A 506 -52.16 -11.63 -14.27
CA THR A 506 -53.31 -10.76 -14.10
C THR A 506 -54.62 -11.46 -14.44
N ASP A 507 -54.57 -12.77 -14.74
CA ASP A 507 -55.77 -13.56 -14.93
C ASP A 507 -56.49 -13.75 -13.59
N ASP A 508 -57.83 -13.78 -13.62
CA ASP A 508 -58.62 -14.08 -12.44
C ASP A 508 -58.43 -15.55 -12.04
N ALA A 509 -58.42 -15.83 -10.73
CA ALA A 509 -58.40 -17.21 -10.24
C ALA A 509 -59.54 -18.04 -10.87
N PRO A 510 -59.33 -19.34 -11.16
CA PRO A 510 -60.38 -20.17 -11.73
C PRO A 510 -61.62 -20.21 -10.83
N GLU A 511 -62.78 -20.46 -11.43
CA GLU A 511 -63.99 -20.73 -10.67
C GLU A 511 -63.88 -22.07 -9.93
N ALA A 512 -64.71 -22.26 -8.90
CA ALA A 512 -64.77 -23.53 -8.18
C ALA A 512 -65.20 -24.67 -9.12
N PRO A 513 -64.83 -25.95 -8.85
CA PRO A 513 -65.42 -27.09 -9.56
C PRO A 513 -66.94 -27.01 -9.62
N ASP A 514 -67.54 -27.30 -10.78
CA ASP A 514 -69.01 -27.29 -10.96
C ASP A 514 -69.68 -28.43 -10.16
N GLY A 515 -68.92 -29.49 -9.87
CA GLY A 515 -69.37 -30.69 -9.17
C GLY A 515 -68.21 -31.62 -8.80
N VAL A 516 -68.39 -32.40 -7.74
CA VAL A 516 -67.46 -33.46 -7.33
C VAL A 516 -68.26 -34.70 -6.96
N ALA A 517 -67.95 -35.82 -7.61
CA ALA A 517 -68.56 -37.13 -7.35
C ALA A 517 -67.48 -38.15 -6.97
N ILE A 518 -67.74 -38.94 -5.92
CA ILE A 518 -66.91 -40.10 -5.56
C ILE A 518 -67.58 -41.33 -6.16
N GLY A 519 -66.86 -42.13 -6.95
CA GLY A 519 -67.43 -43.29 -7.64
C GLY A 519 -68.59 -42.87 -8.56
N ASN A 520 -69.78 -43.43 -8.32
CA ASN A 520 -71.00 -43.12 -9.05
C ASN A 520 -71.73 -41.85 -8.57
N GLY A 521 -71.24 -41.19 -7.51
CA GLY A 521 -71.82 -39.98 -6.94
C GLY A 521 -72.91 -40.19 -5.88
N ASP A 522 -73.13 -41.42 -5.41
CA ASP A 522 -74.02 -41.72 -4.28
C ASP A 522 -73.29 -41.65 -2.91
N THR A 523 -73.97 -42.02 -1.83
CA THR A 523 -73.44 -41.90 -0.46
C THR A 523 -72.50 -43.02 -0.04
N PHE A 524 -72.35 -44.06 -0.86
CA PHE A 524 -71.59 -45.26 -0.56
C PHE A 524 -70.53 -45.53 -1.63
N ILE A 525 -69.38 -46.07 -1.20
CA ILE A 525 -68.36 -46.60 -2.11
C ILE A 525 -68.50 -48.13 -2.08
N THR A 526 -69.01 -48.69 -3.17
CA THR A 526 -69.29 -50.11 -3.34
C THR A 526 -68.09 -50.86 -3.94
N ALA A 527 -68.16 -52.19 -3.93
CA ALA A 527 -67.07 -53.03 -4.42
C ALA A 527 -66.74 -52.82 -5.91
N ASP A 528 -67.74 -52.48 -6.73
CA ASP A 528 -67.57 -52.29 -8.18
C ASP A 528 -66.87 -50.95 -8.52
N GLU A 529 -66.84 -50.01 -7.58
CA GLU A 529 -66.23 -48.69 -7.74
C GLU A 529 -64.76 -48.66 -7.29
N ILE A 530 -64.27 -49.76 -6.71
CA ILE A 530 -62.90 -49.86 -6.21
C ILE A 530 -62.05 -50.69 -7.17
N ALA A 531 -61.08 -50.03 -7.80
CA ALA A 531 -60.08 -50.67 -8.64
C ALA A 531 -58.68 -50.46 -8.04
N GLY A 532 -57.94 -51.54 -7.78
CA GLY A 532 -56.58 -51.43 -7.25
C GLY A 532 -56.46 -50.73 -5.89
N ASN A 533 -57.50 -50.83 -5.05
CA ASN A 533 -57.63 -50.11 -3.77
C ASN A 533 -57.73 -48.57 -3.90
N GLN A 534 -58.15 -48.09 -5.07
CA GLN A 534 -58.47 -46.70 -5.34
C GLN A 534 -59.92 -46.58 -5.79
N VAL A 535 -60.50 -45.42 -5.58
CA VAL A 535 -61.81 -45.01 -6.10
C VAL A 535 -61.60 -43.75 -6.93
N ASP A 536 -62.30 -43.66 -8.06
CA ASP A 536 -62.28 -42.46 -8.90
C ASP A 536 -63.08 -41.33 -8.25
N VAL A 537 -62.48 -40.13 -8.24
CA VAL A 537 -63.14 -38.87 -7.93
C VAL A 537 -63.30 -38.12 -9.24
N ILE A 538 -64.54 -37.96 -9.70
CA ILE A 538 -64.87 -37.22 -10.92
C ILE A 538 -65.11 -35.76 -10.53
N VAL A 539 -64.37 -34.86 -11.15
CA VAL A 539 -64.46 -33.42 -10.94
C VAL A 539 -65.02 -32.78 -12.20
N ASP A 540 -66.19 -32.16 -12.10
CA ASP A 540 -66.78 -31.38 -13.18
C ASP A 540 -66.09 -30.02 -13.26
N LEU A 541 -65.62 -29.68 -14.47
CA LEU A 541 -64.77 -28.51 -14.70
C LEU A 541 -65.62 -27.29 -15.06
N PRO A 542 -65.43 -26.13 -14.41
CA PRO A 542 -66.10 -24.89 -14.78
C PRO A 542 -65.59 -24.36 -16.13
N GLU A 543 -66.35 -23.45 -16.75
CA GLU A 543 -65.99 -22.84 -18.04
C GLU A 543 -64.65 -22.09 -18.02
N SER A 544 -64.19 -21.64 -16.85
CA SER A 544 -62.88 -21.00 -16.66
C SER A 544 -61.69 -21.96 -16.74
N SER A 545 -61.92 -23.29 -16.74
CA SER A 545 -60.85 -24.28 -16.81
C SER A 545 -60.17 -24.30 -18.17
N SER A 546 -58.84 -24.37 -18.17
CA SER A 546 -58.03 -24.42 -19.40
C SER A 546 -57.00 -25.54 -19.36
N VAL A 547 -56.53 -25.95 -20.54
CA VAL A 547 -55.44 -26.93 -20.67
C VAL A 547 -54.20 -26.44 -19.93
N GLY A 548 -53.61 -27.29 -19.10
CA GLY A 548 -52.46 -26.95 -18.26
C GLY A 548 -52.80 -26.54 -16.83
N TYR A 549 -54.07 -26.25 -16.51
CA TYR A 549 -54.50 -26.06 -15.12
C TYR A 549 -54.40 -27.37 -14.35
N THR A 550 -54.31 -27.31 -13.02
CA THR A 550 -54.14 -28.47 -12.15
C THR A 550 -55.35 -28.64 -11.24
N VAL A 551 -56.03 -29.78 -11.33
CA VAL A 551 -57.05 -30.20 -10.36
C VAL A 551 -56.36 -30.89 -9.20
N ILE A 552 -56.66 -30.45 -7.97
CA ILE A 552 -56.02 -30.95 -6.75
C ILE A 552 -57.10 -31.58 -5.88
N VAL A 553 -57.07 -32.91 -5.73
CA VAL A 553 -58.02 -33.71 -4.92
C VAL A 553 -57.28 -34.29 -3.72
N ASN A 554 -57.57 -33.80 -2.51
CA ASN A 554 -56.88 -34.21 -1.27
C ASN A 554 -55.34 -34.16 -1.36
N GLY A 555 -54.80 -33.23 -2.16
CA GLY A 555 -53.36 -33.08 -2.39
C GLY A 555 -52.79 -33.96 -3.51
N VAL A 556 -53.62 -34.80 -4.16
CA VAL A 556 -53.25 -35.48 -5.41
C VAL A 556 -53.53 -34.53 -6.57
N GLU A 557 -52.51 -34.27 -7.38
CA GLU A 557 -52.54 -33.30 -8.47
C GLU A 557 -52.75 -33.97 -9.82
N LYS A 558 -53.59 -33.37 -10.66
CA LYS A 558 -53.88 -33.80 -12.02
C LYS A 558 -53.90 -32.59 -12.95
N VAL A 559 -52.91 -32.49 -13.82
CA VAL A 559 -52.87 -31.47 -14.88
C VAL A 559 -53.90 -31.80 -15.96
N LEU A 560 -54.73 -30.80 -16.30
CA LEU A 560 -55.77 -30.88 -17.31
C LEU A 560 -55.16 -30.95 -18.71
N THR A 561 -55.58 -31.95 -19.45
CA THR A 561 -55.26 -32.14 -20.86
C THR A 561 -56.38 -31.61 -21.76
N ASN A 562 -56.14 -31.56 -23.07
CA ASN A 562 -57.19 -31.17 -24.02
C ASN A 562 -58.41 -32.10 -23.96
N ASP A 563 -58.20 -33.40 -23.74
CA ASP A 563 -59.27 -34.39 -23.65
C ASP A 563 -60.16 -34.15 -22.42
N ASP A 564 -59.57 -33.71 -21.30
CA ASP A 564 -60.30 -33.38 -20.07
C ASP A 564 -61.18 -32.14 -20.27
N ILE A 565 -60.62 -31.09 -20.89
CA ILE A 565 -61.37 -29.86 -21.21
C ILE A 565 -62.51 -30.15 -22.19
N GLU A 566 -62.29 -30.99 -23.21
CA GLU A 566 -63.34 -31.39 -24.15
C GLU A 566 -64.43 -32.25 -23.49
N ALA A 567 -64.07 -33.09 -22.51
CA ALA A 567 -65.02 -33.89 -21.74
C ALA A 567 -65.82 -33.07 -20.72
N GLY A 568 -65.28 -31.93 -20.26
CA GLY A 568 -65.89 -31.09 -19.22
C GLY A 568 -65.76 -31.68 -17.80
N ASN A 569 -65.01 -32.76 -17.63
CA ASN A 569 -64.70 -33.36 -16.33
C ASN A 569 -63.34 -34.07 -16.39
N VAL A 570 -62.78 -34.35 -15.21
CA VAL A 570 -61.55 -35.14 -15.05
C VAL A 570 -61.69 -36.13 -13.90
N GLY A 571 -61.19 -37.35 -14.07
CA GLY A 571 -61.11 -38.36 -13.03
C GLY A 571 -59.76 -38.33 -12.30
N VAL A 572 -59.79 -38.40 -10.97
CA VAL A 572 -58.60 -38.52 -10.12
C VAL A 572 -58.76 -39.73 -9.20
N GLU A 573 -57.86 -40.71 -9.32
CA GLU A 573 -57.84 -41.89 -8.46
C GLU A 573 -57.31 -41.54 -7.06
N ILE A 574 -58.11 -41.81 -6.03
CA ILE A 574 -57.76 -41.59 -4.61
C ILE A 574 -57.84 -42.92 -3.87
N PRO A 575 -56.95 -43.19 -2.88
CA PRO A 575 -57.05 -44.40 -2.06
C PRO A 575 -58.45 -44.56 -1.43
N ALA A 576 -59.07 -45.72 -1.66
CA ALA A 576 -60.33 -46.05 -1.01
C ALA A 576 -60.10 -46.17 0.51
N PRO A 577 -61.04 -45.70 1.35
CA PRO A 577 -60.90 -45.78 2.80
C PRO A 577 -61.06 -47.23 3.27
N GLU A 578 -60.80 -47.51 4.54
CA GLU A 578 -61.12 -48.80 5.15
C GLU A 578 -62.64 -49.06 5.15
N GLU A 579 -63.05 -50.33 5.23
CA GLU A 579 -64.47 -50.70 5.28
C GLU A 579 -65.20 -49.98 6.43
N GLY A 580 -66.35 -49.37 6.12
CA GLY A 580 -67.17 -48.58 7.05
C GLY A 580 -66.63 -47.18 7.37
N ALA A 581 -65.46 -46.80 6.84
CA ALA A 581 -64.92 -45.45 7.02
C ALA A 581 -65.39 -44.49 5.91
N ALA A 582 -65.53 -43.21 6.28
CA ALA A 582 -65.85 -42.14 5.35
C ALA A 582 -64.58 -41.69 4.58
N LEU A 583 -64.73 -41.47 3.28
CA LEU A 583 -63.81 -40.70 2.46
C LEU A 583 -64.36 -39.29 2.33
N GLU A 584 -63.66 -38.30 2.87
CA GLU A 584 -63.91 -36.89 2.63
C GLU A 584 -62.92 -36.39 1.58
N VAL A 585 -63.42 -35.80 0.49
CA VAL A 585 -62.59 -35.19 -0.55
C VAL A 585 -62.80 -33.69 -0.58
N SER A 586 -61.69 -32.95 -0.63
CA SER A 586 -61.64 -31.53 -0.93
C SER A 586 -60.95 -31.33 -2.27
N VAL A 587 -61.58 -30.56 -3.15
CA VAL A 587 -61.14 -30.33 -4.52
C VAL A 587 -61.01 -28.83 -4.78
N LYS A 588 -59.92 -28.45 -5.44
CA LYS A 588 -59.62 -27.10 -5.92
C LYS A 588 -58.99 -27.17 -7.31
N ILE A 589 -59.07 -26.09 -8.08
CA ILE A 589 -58.43 -25.95 -9.38
C ILE A 589 -57.40 -24.83 -9.27
N GLU A 590 -56.18 -25.11 -9.72
CA GLU A 590 -55.08 -24.17 -9.77
C GLU A 590 -54.75 -23.87 -11.23
N ASP A 591 -54.65 -22.60 -11.62
CA ASP A 591 -54.24 -22.27 -12.99
C ASP A 591 -52.74 -22.48 -13.22
N THR A 592 -52.24 -22.15 -14.41
CA THR A 592 -50.81 -22.28 -14.74
C THR A 592 -49.90 -21.33 -13.97
N ALA A 593 -50.46 -20.33 -13.31
CA ALA A 593 -49.73 -19.32 -12.56
C ALA A 593 -49.85 -19.51 -11.03
N GLY A 594 -50.73 -20.40 -10.57
CA GLY A 594 -50.86 -20.78 -9.17
C GLY A 594 -52.06 -20.15 -8.46
N ASN A 595 -52.95 -19.43 -9.16
CA ASN A 595 -54.18 -18.96 -8.53
C ASN A 595 -55.11 -20.15 -8.30
N VAL A 596 -55.69 -20.20 -7.10
CA VAL A 596 -56.47 -21.35 -6.64
C VAL A 596 -57.94 -20.97 -6.50
N SER A 597 -58.82 -21.79 -7.07
CA SER A 597 -60.26 -21.63 -6.94
C SER A 597 -60.78 -21.93 -5.53
N PRO A 598 -62.01 -21.49 -5.18
CA PRO A 598 -62.67 -21.93 -3.96
C PRO A 598 -62.80 -23.46 -3.89
N THR A 599 -62.71 -24.02 -2.68
CA THR A 599 -62.77 -25.47 -2.46
C THR A 599 -64.20 -26.02 -2.51
N VAL A 600 -64.37 -27.15 -3.20
CA VAL A 600 -65.60 -27.96 -3.17
C VAL A 600 -65.31 -29.27 -2.45
N THR A 601 -66.26 -29.74 -1.63
CA THR A 601 -66.11 -30.98 -0.85
C THR A 601 -67.18 -32.00 -1.16
N ALA A 602 -66.82 -33.29 -1.20
CA ALA A 602 -67.74 -34.41 -1.25
C ALA A 602 -67.38 -35.47 -0.18
N ASN A 603 -68.35 -36.31 0.20
CA ASN A 603 -68.12 -37.42 1.13
C ASN A 603 -68.92 -38.65 0.75
N ALA A 604 -68.35 -39.84 0.99
CA ALA A 604 -69.01 -41.13 0.85
C ALA A 604 -68.43 -42.13 1.86
N VAL A 605 -69.20 -43.14 2.26
CA VAL A 605 -68.75 -44.19 3.19
C VAL A 605 -68.48 -45.47 2.41
N ARG A 606 -67.33 -46.11 2.63
CA ARG A 606 -67.10 -47.41 2.01
C ARG A 606 -67.99 -48.47 2.64
N ASP A 607 -68.81 -49.09 1.80
CA ASP A 607 -69.64 -50.24 2.15
C ASP A 607 -69.58 -51.24 1.00
N THR A 608 -68.68 -52.22 1.15
CA THR A 608 -68.51 -53.31 0.19
C THR A 608 -69.19 -54.59 0.64
N THR A 609 -69.86 -54.55 1.80
CA THR A 609 -70.45 -55.72 2.43
C THR A 609 -71.86 -55.94 1.91
N ALA A 610 -72.01 -56.93 1.02
CA ALA A 610 -73.34 -57.39 0.64
C ALA A 610 -74.09 -57.92 1.88
N PRO A 611 -75.41 -57.71 1.99
CA PRO A 611 -76.21 -58.31 3.05
C PRO A 611 -76.02 -59.83 3.12
N ASP A 612 -75.89 -60.36 4.34
CA ASP A 612 -75.76 -61.81 4.54
C ASP A 612 -76.99 -62.55 3.97
N THR A 613 -76.73 -63.67 3.29
CA THR A 613 -77.81 -64.62 2.98
C THR A 613 -78.35 -65.21 4.29
N PRO A 614 -79.68 -65.30 4.48
CA PRO A 614 -80.26 -65.85 5.70
C PRO A 614 -79.69 -67.23 6.04
N LEU A 615 -79.25 -67.44 7.29
CA LEU A 615 -78.59 -68.69 7.71
C LEU A 615 -79.60 -69.83 7.89
N ALA A 616 -80.86 -69.50 8.14
CA ALA A 616 -81.97 -70.45 8.25
C ALA A 616 -83.17 -70.03 7.41
N ALA A 617 -83.83 -71.01 6.80
CA ALA A 617 -85.14 -70.80 6.20
C ALA A 617 -86.16 -70.43 7.31
N PRO A 618 -87.14 -69.55 7.02
CA PRO A 618 -88.19 -69.25 7.96
C PRO A 618 -89.00 -70.50 8.30
N VAL A 619 -89.50 -70.59 9.53
CA VAL A 619 -90.38 -71.69 9.94
C VAL A 619 -91.81 -71.28 9.61
N ILE A 620 -92.49 -72.09 8.82
CA ILE A 620 -93.91 -71.90 8.53
C ILE A 620 -94.71 -72.74 9.53
N THR A 621 -95.70 -72.15 10.20
CA THR A 621 -96.49 -72.82 11.24
C THR A 621 -97.95 -72.89 10.87
N ASP A 622 -98.57 -74.01 11.21
CA ASP A 622 -100.00 -74.26 11.15
C ASP A 622 -100.60 -74.09 12.56
N ASN A 623 -101.52 -73.14 12.71
CA ASN A 623 -102.16 -72.86 13.99
C ASN A 623 -103.53 -73.56 14.16
N VAL A 624 -103.94 -74.45 13.24
CA VAL A 624 -105.19 -75.22 13.32
C VAL A 624 -104.99 -76.72 13.07
N ASP A 625 -105.82 -77.57 13.67
CA ASP A 625 -105.79 -79.01 13.47
C ASP A 625 -106.52 -79.43 12.18
N GLY A 626 -106.53 -80.74 11.88
CA GLY A 626 -107.20 -81.28 10.68
C GLY A 626 -108.71 -81.01 10.57
N ASN A 627 -109.35 -80.51 11.64
CA ASN A 627 -110.74 -80.13 11.70
C ASN A 627 -110.95 -78.60 11.73
N GLY A 628 -109.87 -77.82 11.81
CA GLY A 628 -109.91 -76.35 11.90
C GLY A 628 -109.97 -75.80 13.33
N ASP A 629 -109.74 -76.64 14.35
CA ASP A 629 -109.68 -76.19 15.75
C ASP A 629 -108.28 -75.65 16.08
N PRO A 630 -108.13 -74.60 16.93
CA PRO A 630 -106.82 -74.01 17.24
C PRO A 630 -105.81 -74.98 17.87
N LEU A 631 -104.56 -74.95 17.41
CA LEU A 631 -103.42 -75.69 17.97
C LEU A 631 -102.54 -74.79 18.84
N ASP A 632 -102.19 -75.27 20.05
CA ASP A 632 -101.23 -74.65 20.96
C ASP A 632 -100.35 -75.73 21.66
N PRO A 633 -99.04 -75.81 21.34
CA PRO A 633 -98.32 -74.96 20.40
C PRO A 633 -98.69 -75.28 18.94
N ALA A 634 -98.56 -74.28 18.07
CA ALA A 634 -98.72 -74.43 16.62
C ALA A 634 -97.76 -75.50 16.05
N GLU A 635 -98.20 -76.22 15.02
CA GLU A 635 -97.41 -77.26 14.36
C GLU A 635 -96.51 -76.66 13.26
N THR A 636 -95.34 -77.27 13.02
CA THR A 636 -94.44 -76.82 11.94
C THR A 636 -94.83 -77.47 10.62
N ILE A 637 -95.03 -76.66 9.59
CA ILE A 637 -95.27 -77.10 8.21
C ILE A 637 -93.91 -77.44 7.59
N ALA A 638 -93.74 -78.71 7.20
CA ALA A 638 -92.53 -79.16 6.51
C ALA A 638 -92.40 -78.50 5.12
N ASN A 639 -91.19 -78.50 4.55
CA ASN A 639 -90.96 -77.99 3.20
C ASN A 639 -91.87 -78.67 2.16
N GLN A 640 -92.52 -77.88 1.31
CA GLN A 640 -93.60 -78.31 0.38
C GLN A 640 -94.83 -78.93 1.05
N GLY A 641 -95.00 -78.71 2.35
CA GLY A 641 -96.19 -79.10 3.09
C GLY A 641 -97.42 -78.31 2.66
N ILE A 642 -98.59 -78.89 2.95
CA ILE A 642 -99.89 -78.23 2.79
C ILE A 642 -100.47 -77.99 4.18
N THR A 643 -101.22 -76.90 4.32
CA THR A 643 -101.95 -76.56 5.53
C THR A 643 -103.39 -76.24 5.18
N ASN A 644 -104.30 -76.51 6.11
CA ASN A 644 -105.70 -76.05 6.05
C ASN A 644 -105.89 -74.70 6.77
N ASP A 645 -104.84 -74.16 7.39
CA ASP A 645 -104.78 -72.80 7.94
C ASP A 645 -104.87 -71.77 6.82
N ASN A 646 -105.79 -70.82 6.96
CA ASN A 646 -105.91 -69.67 6.06
C ASN A 646 -105.09 -68.46 6.52
N THR A 647 -104.39 -68.59 7.66
CA THR A 647 -103.50 -67.63 8.30
C THR A 647 -102.19 -68.28 8.78
N PRO A 648 -101.47 -69.05 7.92
CA PRO A 648 -100.23 -69.70 8.34
C PRO A 648 -99.23 -68.67 8.87
N GLY A 649 -98.62 -69.00 9.99
CA GLY A 649 -97.61 -68.16 10.61
C GLY A 649 -96.27 -68.32 9.89
N VAL A 650 -95.53 -67.22 9.76
CA VAL A 650 -94.11 -67.25 9.37
C VAL A 650 -93.32 -66.76 10.56
N VAL A 651 -92.53 -67.66 11.14
CA VAL A 651 -91.65 -67.36 12.26
C VAL A 651 -90.23 -67.22 11.73
N ILE A 652 -89.70 -66.00 11.80
CA ILE A 652 -88.30 -65.73 11.51
C ILE A 652 -87.49 -66.08 12.76
N PRO A 653 -86.45 -66.92 12.68
CA PRO A 653 -85.61 -67.22 13.82
C PRO A 653 -84.98 -65.94 14.39
N ASP A 654 -84.94 -65.81 15.72
CA ASP A 654 -84.36 -64.63 16.40
C ASP A 654 -82.90 -64.37 15.98
N SER A 655 -82.16 -65.42 15.57
CA SER A 655 -80.80 -65.31 15.05
C SER A 655 -80.69 -64.50 13.75
N GLU A 656 -81.76 -64.40 12.95
CA GLU A 656 -81.80 -63.65 11.69
C GLU A 656 -82.22 -62.18 11.90
N LEU A 657 -82.76 -61.83 13.06
CA LEU A 657 -83.23 -60.48 13.37
C LEU A 657 -82.11 -59.55 13.86
N ALA A 658 -80.92 -60.08 14.12
CA ALA A 658 -79.79 -59.32 14.66
C ALA A 658 -79.16 -58.34 13.63
N ASN A 659 -79.37 -58.56 12.33
CA ASN A 659 -78.70 -57.83 11.24
C ASN A 659 -79.64 -56.94 10.39
N GLY A 660 -80.86 -56.67 10.85
CA GLY A 660 -81.78 -55.77 10.16
C GLY A 660 -83.25 -56.18 10.28
N THR A 661 -84.13 -55.50 9.53
CA THR A 661 -85.55 -55.86 9.44
C THR A 661 -85.76 -56.81 8.25
N PRO A 662 -86.14 -58.08 8.46
CA PRO A 662 -86.39 -59.00 7.35
C PRO A 662 -87.59 -58.52 6.53
N THR A 663 -87.48 -58.63 5.21
CA THR A 663 -88.57 -58.31 4.29
C THR A 663 -89.14 -59.61 3.73
N LEU A 664 -90.43 -59.87 3.95
CA LEU A 664 -91.10 -61.05 3.39
C LEU A 664 -91.47 -60.79 1.93
N LEU A 665 -91.03 -61.66 1.03
CA LEU A 665 -91.41 -61.66 -0.37
C LEU A 665 -92.32 -62.86 -0.64
N VAL A 666 -93.52 -62.62 -1.18
CA VAL A 666 -94.42 -63.66 -1.68
C VAL A 666 -94.55 -63.48 -3.18
N ASP A 667 -94.17 -64.52 -3.95
CA ASP A 667 -94.09 -64.48 -5.42
C ASP A 667 -93.32 -63.28 -5.99
N GLY A 668 -92.26 -62.87 -5.28
CA GLY A 668 -91.40 -61.74 -5.66
C GLY A 668 -91.97 -60.36 -5.31
N VAL A 669 -93.11 -60.29 -4.62
CA VAL A 669 -93.70 -59.03 -4.16
C VAL A 669 -93.48 -58.87 -2.66
N VAL A 670 -93.01 -57.71 -2.23
CA VAL A 670 -92.83 -57.40 -0.82
C VAL A 670 -94.19 -57.38 -0.13
N VAL A 671 -94.34 -58.21 0.90
CA VAL A 671 -95.48 -58.17 1.80
C VAL A 671 -95.18 -57.11 2.85
N PRO A 672 -96.00 -56.03 2.94
CA PRO A 672 -95.83 -55.06 4.00
C PRO A 672 -96.01 -55.73 5.35
N ALA A 673 -95.13 -55.43 6.30
CA ALA A 673 -95.32 -55.85 7.68
C ALA A 673 -96.66 -55.26 8.20
N PRO A 674 -97.51 -56.07 8.86
CA PRO A 674 -98.81 -55.63 9.38
C PRO A 674 -98.70 -54.58 10.50
#